data_AF-A0A4S2MKK6-F1
#
_entry.id   AF-A0A4S2MKK6-F1
#
_cell.length_a   1.000
_cell.length_b   1.000
_cell.length_c   1.000
_cell.angle_alpha   90.00
_cell.angle_beta   90.00
_cell.angle_gamma   90.00
#
_symmetry.space_group_name_H-M   'P 1'
#
loop_
_entity.id
_entity.type
_entity.pdbx_description
1 polymer ?
#
loop_
_entity_poly.entity_id
_entity_poly.type
_entity_poly.pdbx_seq_one_letter_code
_entity_poly.pdbx_strand_id
1 'polypeptide(L)'
;MHHIIPLIYQRNLVYIFQETRRAVIGRQDRLWTTPSRGHFKPNYKYQDVVLAWFSDQPVSMVVVRKKAKMFLIMGHALPIEVDWLPMYTGFRESCKNWLTNGSLTANYVKISDEFQPGDVLLITRDDKFDATEIYCKLISGKNSAFIGITSRDTNDSLSKLLEMMHVDLVTTDKVMEQQFVSVSRLADSDEFIPTSYIIERYVNSWKAFSTERFPMRNEELGIEQRDVEKQVRALVEKYGALMENLGPCDTKYFAKNEKTTALINYNLILKYQYGETGFALPNIHRHPGTIASTTKPTSVVASIYADRAGNFFPLGVYAKPGEGFKWTVLENSDEKFANQWIRVNAQTDWIDQNHYWSRWPTISTELYLRKQGRYTSPHGGPLFLQLPQGVSIKIRLENVYRYPWLDLRNPKSIESFEQEVKDYSTVPWMVISGDSMNSMLRTIDVYTAKTGDVISSARYFDNAIKVMHNYRGSKWEEAMSEMFVSDLQISAGYGHSGYPWMGTLDWSRSFTLWSDSIRFGGQPGFANVLGMNLQPWEATLKGGGPVTNNVLRLIVEETLLGLKPYQDDKDTGKWGSSEYQGPGLGYYRYLGELFGYGLVGNGFIEARRSPKWSEWEKTQLWVTTMCTEAGYNLVPFHKMWNFPLSVETQDVCKRLPCFFPDDEYTKPYQSKVDKVLEEFAGNCSRTQPRKVEFRGDIKRDVNTVRPQNIFLTFE
;
A
#
# COMPACT_ATOMS: atom_id res chain seq x y z
N MET A 1 -42.63 -37.67 -30.78
CA MET A 1 -42.00 -37.98 -29.48
C MET A 1 -40.62 -37.35 -29.43
N HIS A 2 -40.52 -36.10 -28.99
CA HIS A 2 -39.26 -35.46 -28.60
C HIS A 2 -39.56 -34.69 -27.32
N HIS A 3 -39.00 -35.16 -26.21
CA HIS A 3 -39.04 -34.45 -24.93
C HIS A 3 -37.93 -33.40 -24.93
N ILE A 4 -38.34 -32.13 -24.99
CA ILE A 4 -37.52 -30.99 -24.60
C ILE A 4 -37.97 -30.62 -23.19
N ILE A 5 -37.06 -30.76 -22.22
CA ILE A 5 -37.22 -30.26 -20.86
C ILE A 5 -36.78 -28.77 -20.87
N PRO A 6 -37.48 -27.85 -20.20
CA PRO A 6 -37.11 -26.44 -20.23
C PRO A 6 -35.91 -26.14 -19.32
N LEU A 7 -34.94 -25.40 -19.88
CA LEU A 7 -33.93 -24.64 -19.14
C LEU A 7 -34.62 -23.65 -18.19
N ILE A 8 -34.75 -24.02 -16.91
CA ILE A 8 -35.07 -23.07 -15.85
C ILE A 8 -33.79 -22.27 -15.55
N TYR A 9 -33.85 -20.97 -15.81
CA TYR A 9 -32.83 -19.98 -15.47
C TYR A 9 -32.33 -20.18 -14.03
N GLN A 10 -31.08 -20.63 -13.86
CA GLN A 10 -30.35 -20.41 -12.62
C GLN A 10 -30.10 -18.89 -12.51
N ARG A 11 -30.91 -18.20 -11.71
CA ARG A 11 -30.67 -16.78 -11.41
C ARG A 11 -29.32 -16.63 -10.71
N ASN A 12 -28.53 -15.69 -11.20
CA ASN A 12 -27.21 -15.37 -10.66
C ASN A 12 -27.32 -14.91 -9.19
N LEU A 13 -26.53 -15.50 -8.29
CA LEU A 13 -26.59 -15.20 -6.84
C LEU A 13 -26.23 -13.75 -6.51
N VAL A 14 -25.29 -13.13 -7.24
CA VAL A 14 -24.97 -11.70 -7.06
C VAL A 14 -26.22 -10.84 -7.29
N TYR A 15 -26.97 -11.17 -8.35
CA TYR A 15 -28.18 -10.45 -8.71
C TYR A 15 -29.28 -10.65 -7.67
N ILE A 16 -29.38 -11.83 -7.03
CA ILE A 16 -30.33 -12.07 -5.94
C ILE A 16 -30.06 -11.14 -4.73
N PHE A 17 -28.80 -10.90 -4.36
CA PHE A 17 -28.46 -9.98 -3.27
C PHE A 17 -28.85 -8.53 -3.60
N GLN A 18 -28.49 -8.06 -4.80
CA GLN A 18 -28.81 -6.70 -5.25
C GLN A 18 -30.32 -6.50 -5.44
N GLU A 19 -31.02 -7.46 -6.06
CA GLU A 19 -32.48 -7.43 -6.18
C GLU A 19 -33.17 -7.43 -4.81
N THR A 20 -32.69 -8.24 -3.86
CA THR A 20 -33.26 -8.28 -2.51
C THR A 20 -33.07 -6.92 -1.82
N ARG A 21 -31.89 -6.31 -1.92
CA ARG A 21 -31.66 -4.94 -1.42
C ARG A 21 -32.65 -3.95 -2.02
N ARG A 22 -32.76 -3.88 -3.35
CA ARG A 22 -33.68 -2.97 -4.04
C ARG A 22 -35.14 -3.21 -3.64
N ALA A 23 -35.55 -4.48 -3.54
CA ALA A 23 -36.91 -4.87 -3.19
C ALA A 23 -37.28 -4.46 -1.75
N VAL A 24 -36.34 -4.54 -0.81
CA VAL A 24 -36.59 -4.21 0.60
C VAL A 24 -36.42 -2.72 0.89
N ILE A 25 -35.38 -2.08 0.35
CA ILE A 25 -35.05 -0.67 0.60
C ILE A 25 -36.00 0.25 -0.18
N GLY A 26 -36.42 -0.16 -1.38
CA GLY A 26 -37.25 0.65 -2.26
C GLY A 26 -36.58 1.97 -2.61
N ARG A 27 -37.25 3.09 -2.29
CA ARG A 27 -36.75 4.46 -2.53
C ARG A 27 -36.14 5.11 -1.29
N GLN A 28 -35.87 4.35 -0.24
CA GLN A 28 -35.33 4.88 1.01
C GLN A 28 -33.86 5.28 0.85
N ASP A 29 -33.50 6.46 1.33
CA ASP A 29 -32.11 6.93 1.26
C ASP A 29 -31.27 6.56 2.47
N ARG A 30 -31.89 6.54 3.65
CA ARG A 30 -31.21 6.32 4.93
C ARG A 30 -32.10 5.63 5.95
N LEU A 31 -31.50 4.82 6.81
CA LEU A 31 -32.14 4.18 7.95
C LEU A 31 -31.51 4.68 9.26
N TRP A 32 -32.34 4.97 10.26
CA TRP A 32 -31.86 5.29 11.60
C TRP A 32 -31.49 4.00 12.35
N THR A 33 -30.29 3.96 12.94
CA THR A 33 -29.80 2.82 13.69
C THR A 33 -29.18 3.28 15.01
N THR A 34 -29.29 2.43 16.04
CA THR A 34 -28.61 2.61 17.33
C THR A 34 -27.72 1.40 17.64
N PRO A 35 -26.61 1.25 16.90
CA PRO A 35 -25.82 0.02 16.89
C PRO A 35 -25.09 -0.28 18.21
N SER A 36 -24.93 0.73 19.07
CA SER A 36 -24.45 0.57 20.44
C SER A 36 -23.13 -0.21 20.50
N ARG A 37 -23.12 -1.48 20.92
CA ARG A 37 -21.91 -2.32 21.07
C ARG A 37 -22.00 -3.63 20.28
N GLY A 38 -22.65 -3.64 19.12
CA GLY A 38 -22.66 -4.85 18.30
C GLY A 38 -23.14 -4.67 16.86
N HIS A 39 -22.95 -5.72 16.07
CA HIS A 39 -23.34 -5.77 14.67
C HIS A 39 -23.75 -7.20 14.27
N PHE A 40 -24.43 -7.34 13.14
CA PHE A 40 -24.81 -8.64 12.60
C PHE A 40 -23.63 -9.33 11.94
N LYS A 41 -23.54 -10.66 12.12
CA LYS A 41 -22.66 -11.51 11.33
C LYS A 41 -23.51 -12.24 10.28
N PRO A 42 -23.45 -11.85 8.99
CA PRO A 42 -24.27 -12.48 7.96
C PRO A 42 -23.92 -13.97 7.81
N ASN A 43 -24.93 -14.82 7.74
CA ASN A 43 -24.76 -16.24 7.49
C ASN A 43 -24.90 -16.55 6.00
N TYR A 44 -23.77 -16.66 5.30
CA TYR A 44 -23.76 -16.87 3.85
C TYR A 44 -24.32 -18.23 3.41
N LYS A 45 -24.32 -19.25 4.28
CA LYS A 45 -24.98 -20.53 4.02
C LYS A 45 -26.49 -20.36 3.81
N TYR A 46 -27.09 -19.40 4.51
CA TYR A 46 -28.50 -19.07 4.39
C TYR A 46 -28.78 -17.84 3.52
N GLN A 47 -27.75 -17.32 2.83
CA GLN A 47 -27.84 -16.15 1.94
C GLN A 47 -28.41 -14.91 2.63
N ASP A 48 -27.97 -14.65 3.88
CA ASP A 48 -28.34 -13.42 4.58
C ASP A 48 -27.88 -12.20 3.79
N VAL A 49 -28.79 -11.25 3.55
CA VAL A 49 -28.52 -10.07 2.71
C VAL A 49 -28.38 -8.84 3.60
N VAL A 50 -27.15 -8.36 3.74
CA VAL A 50 -26.85 -7.10 4.42
C VAL A 50 -27.46 -5.94 3.63
N LEU A 51 -28.18 -5.07 4.31
CA LEU A 51 -28.86 -3.89 3.74
C LEU A 51 -28.16 -2.57 4.10
N ALA A 52 -27.51 -2.52 5.27
CA ALA A 52 -26.83 -1.33 5.76
C ALA A 52 -25.64 -1.72 6.64
N TRP A 53 -24.55 -0.96 6.56
CA TRP A 53 -23.35 -1.14 7.39
C TRP A 53 -22.71 0.21 7.72
N PHE A 54 -21.96 0.25 8.80
CA PHE A 54 -21.19 1.41 9.24
C PHE A 54 -19.78 0.98 9.62
N SER A 55 -18.75 1.61 9.05
CA SER A 55 -17.34 1.22 9.26
C SER A 55 -17.13 -0.30 9.14
N ASP A 56 -17.65 -0.88 8.04
CA ASP A 56 -17.61 -2.31 7.71
C ASP A 56 -18.35 -3.25 8.66
N GLN A 57 -19.18 -2.71 9.56
CA GLN A 57 -20.00 -3.48 10.49
C GLN A 57 -21.48 -3.52 10.01
N PRO A 58 -22.05 -4.70 9.70
CA PRO A 58 -23.45 -4.83 9.30
C PRO A 58 -24.41 -4.41 10.41
N VAL A 59 -25.20 -3.36 10.18
CA VAL A 59 -26.18 -2.84 11.15
C VAL A 59 -27.62 -3.12 10.75
N SER A 60 -27.85 -3.62 9.53
CA SER A 60 -29.14 -4.13 9.10
C SER A 60 -28.98 -5.21 8.05
N MET A 61 -29.83 -6.24 8.12
CA MET A 61 -29.91 -7.29 7.12
C MET A 61 -31.33 -7.85 7.02
N VAL A 62 -31.60 -8.55 5.92
CA VAL A 62 -32.76 -9.43 5.83
C VAL A 62 -32.32 -10.88 5.77
N VAL A 63 -33.12 -11.73 6.37
CA VAL A 63 -32.84 -13.15 6.46
C VAL A 63 -34.07 -13.97 6.05
N VAL A 64 -33.81 -15.09 5.40
CA VAL A 64 -34.83 -16.06 4.99
C VAL A 64 -34.50 -17.41 5.61
N ARG A 65 -35.48 -18.03 6.28
CA ARG A 65 -35.34 -19.37 6.87
C ARG A 65 -36.60 -20.19 6.54
N LYS A 66 -36.49 -21.15 5.63
CA LYS A 66 -37.66 -21.82 5.02
C LYS A 66 -38.64 -20.77 4.46
N LYS A 67 -39.82 -20.60 5.06
CA LYS A 67 -40.81 -19.57 4.68
C LYS A 67 -40.72 -18.29 5.52
N ALA A 68 -39.92 -18.26 6.59
CA ALA A 68 -39.73 -17.06 7.40
C ALA A 68 -39.00 -16.00 6.58
N LYS A 69 -39.53 -14.77 6.60
CA LYS A 69 -38.84 -13.57 6.14
C LYS A 69 -38.76 -12.59 7.30
N MET A 70 -37.55 -12.11 7.57
CA MET A 70 -37.32 -11.17 8.67
C MET A 70 -36.44 -10.02 8.22
N PHE A 71 -36.82 -8.81 8.59
CA PHE A 71 -35.98 -7.62 8.54
C PHE A 71 -35.36 -7.41 9.92
N LEU A 72 -34.05 -7.19 9.97
CA LEU A 72 -33.29 -7.00 11.18
C LEU A 72 -32.56 -5.66 11.12
N ILE A 73 -32.59 -4.89 12.20
CA ILE A 73 -31.82 -3.66 12.35
C ILE A 73 -31.30 -3.51 13.78
N MET A 74 -30.10 -2.94 13.90
CA MET A 74 -29.59 -2.54 15.20
C MET A 74 -30.31 -1.29 15.68
N GLY A 75 -31.00 -1.40 16.81
CA GLY A 75 -31.77 -0.35 17.46
C GLY A 75 -33.27 -0.60 17.48
N HIS A 76 -33.96 -0.02 18.47
CA HIS A 76 -35.41 -0.21 18.66
C HIS A 76 -36.26 0.84 17.94
N ALA A 77 -35.70 2.02 17.63
CA ALA A 77 -36.46 3.16 17.10
C ALA A 77 -37.20 2.83 15.80
N LEU A 78 -36.51 2.22 14.82
CA LEU A 78 -37.13 1.96 13.52
C LEU A 78 -38.33 1.00 13.61
N PRO A 79 -38.28 -0.18 14.26
CA PRO A 79 -39.48 -1.00 14.45
C PRO A 79 -40.63 -0.30 15.19
N ILE A 80 -40.33 0.62 16.12
CA ILE A 80 -41.36 1.39 16.86
C ILE A 80 -42.03 2.44 15.97
N GLU A 81 -41.27 3.02 15.04
CA GLU A 81 -41.66 4.21 14.28
C GLU A 81 -42.07 3.92 12.82
N VAL A 82 -41.69 2.76 12.28
CA VAL A 82 -41.79 2.45 10.84
C VAL A 82 -43.21 2.61 10.33
N ASP A 83 -44.24 2.26 11.13
CA ASP A 83 -45.64 2.24 10.71
C ASP A 83 -46.35 3.60 10.73
N TRP A 84 -45.78 4.63 11.35
CA TRP A 84 -46.41 5.95 11.41
C TRP A 84 -45.52 7.11 10.97
N LEU A 85 -44.20 7.00 11.04
CA LEU A 85 -43.31 8.11 10.71
C LEU A 85 -43.21 8.37 9.18
N PRO A 86 -43.55 9.57 8.68
CA PRO A 86 -43.65 9.85 7.23
C PRO A 86 -42.35 9.66 6.43
N MET A 87 -41.19 9.80 7.07
CA MET A 87 -39.90 9.67 6.38
C MET A 87 -39.58 8.25 5.91
N TYR A 88 -40.37 7.26 6.36
CA TYR A 88 -40.22 5.85 5.98
C TYR A 88 -41.34 5.35 5.07
N THR A 89 -42.22 6.20 4.52
CA THR A 89 -43.36 5.74 3.69
C THR A 89 -42.93 4.81 2.56
N GLY A 90 -41.93 5.20 1.75
CA GLY A 90 -41.45 4.37 0.64
C GLY A 90 -40.77 3.07 1.11
N PHE A 91 -40.05 3.13 2.23
CA PHE A 91 -39.45 1.94 2.85
C PHE A 91 -40.51 0.99 3.43
N ARG A 92 -41.49 1.53 4.15
CA ARG A 92 -42.58 0.80 4.80
C ARG A 92 -43.32 -0.05 3.79
N GLU A 93 -43.68 0.54 2.65
CA GLU A 93 -44.38 -0.16 1.55
C GLU A 93 -43.51 -1.26 0.94
N SER A 94 -42.28 -0.93 0.54
CA SER A 94 -41.38 -1.88 -0.13
C SER A 94 -40.96 -3.04 0.79
N CYS A 95 -40.55 -2.74 2.02
CA CYS A 95 -40.21 -3.74 3.03
C CYS A 95 -41.41 -4.63 3.37
N LYS A 96 -42.62 -4.06 3.54
CA LYS A 96 -43.84 -4.85 3.78
C LYS A 96 -44.12 -5.79 2.63
N ASN A 97 -44.09 -5.27 1.41
CA ASN A 97 -44.31 -6.07 0.20
C ASN A 97 -43.31 -7.23 0.11
N TRP A 98 -42.03 -7.00 0.43
CA TRP A 98 -41.05 -8.07 0.43
C TRP A 98 -41.31 -9.11 1.53
N LEU A 99 -41.58 -8.67 2.76
CA LEU A 99 -41.85 -9.55 3.91
C LEU A 99 -43.09 -10.42 3.68
N THR A 100 -44.15 -9.85 3.13
CA THR A 100 -45.47 -10.51 3.02
C THR A 100 -45.74 -11.12 1.66
N ASN A 101 -44.77 -11.10 0.74
CA ASN A 101 -44.94 -11.46 -0.68
C ASN A 101 -46.06 -10.66 -1.37
N GLY A 102 -46.16 -9.37 -1.06
CA GLY A 102 -47.10 -8.43 -1.69
C GLY A 102 -48.52 -8.49 -1.14
N SER A 103 -48.73 -8.98 0.07
CA SER A 103 -50.05 -8.99 0.70
C SER A 103 -50.56 -7.56 0.93
N LEU A 104 -51.74 -7.27 0.38
CA LEU A 104 -52.42 -5.97 0.54
C LEU A 104 -53.08 -5.83 1.92
N THR A 105 -53.41 -6.94 2.58
CA THR A 105 -54.14 -6.96 3.86
C THR A 105 -53.23 -7.04 5.08
N ALA A 106 -51.93 -7.26 4.88
CA ALA A 106 -50.96 -7.34 5.96
C ALA A 106 -50.71 -5.97 6.59
N ASN A 107 -50.68 -5.93 7.92
CA ASN A 107 -50.34 -4.74 8.70
C ASN A 107 -49.03 -4.96 9.47
N TYR A 108 -48.39 -3.86 9.87
CA TYR A 108 -47.36 -3.90 10.90
C TYR A 108 -48.07 -3.89 12.25
N VAL A 109 -47.80 -4.89 13.09
CA VAL A 109 -48.47 -5.05 14.39
C VAL A 109 -47.41 -5.33 15.45
N LYS A 110 -47.48 -4.65 16.60
CA LYS A 110 -46.58 -4.95 17.72
C LYS A 110 -46.84 -6.37 18.21
N ILE A 111 -45.77 -7.08 18.56
CA ILE A 111 -45.89 -8.46 19.05
C ILE A 111 -46.69 -8.58 20.36
N SER A 112 -46.81 -7.48 21.12
CA SER A 112 -47.64 -7.38 22.33
C SER A 112 -49.15 -7.25 22.04
N ASP A 113 -49.52 -6.90 20.82
CA ASP A 113 -50.89 -6.60 20.43
C ASP A 113 -51.54 -7.82 19.76
N GLU A 114 -52.86 -7.81 19.56
CA GLU A 114 -53.54 -8.88 18.84
C GLU A 114 -53.20 -8.81 17.33
N PHE A 115 -52.57 -9.87 16.80
CA PHE A 115 -52.18 -9.96 15.39
C PHE A 115 -52.79 -11.19 14.70
N GLN A 116 -52.99 -11.09 13.39
CA GLN A 116 -53.60 -12.12 12.56
C GLN A 116 -52.57 -12.79 11.63
N PRO A 117 -52.90 -13.94 11.02
CA PRO A 117 -52.07 -14.53 9.97
C PRO A 117 -51.87 -13.53 8.81
N GLY A 118 -50.62 -13.35 8.38
CA GLY A 118 -50.23 -12.44 7.30
C GLY A 118 -49.59 -11.14 7.78
N ASP A 119 -49.79 -10.76 9.04
CA ASP A 119 -49.21 -9.54 9.61
C ASP A 119 -47.68 -9.64 9.77
N VAL A 120 -47.04 -8.47 9.73
CA VAL A 120 -45.63 -8.29 10.05
C VAL A 120 -45.51 -7.92 11.53
N LEU A 121 -44.88 -8.79 12.30
CA LEU A 121 -44.67 -8.60 13.73
C LEU A 121 -43.52 -7.62 13.97
N LEU A 122 -43.80 -6.49 14.59
CA LEU A 122 -42.81 -5.54 15.09
C LEU A 122 -42.30 -6.05 16.44
N ILE A 123 -41.01 -6.38 16.50
CA ILE A 123 -40.37 -6.98 17.68
C ILE A 123 -39.18 -6.14 18.09
N THR A 124 -39.08 -5.83 19.37
CA THR A 124 -37.91 -5.25 20.02
C THR A 124 -37.44 -6.18 21.13
N ARG A 125 -36.21 -5.96 21.62
CA ARG A 125 -35.67 -6.78 22.72
C ARG A 125 -36.44 -6.59 24.04
N ASP A 126 -37.17 -5.47 24.18
CA ASP A 126 -37.93 -5.17 25.39
C ASP A 126 -39.30 -5.88 25.43
N ASP A 127 -39.71 -6.53 24.33
CA ASP A 127 -40.98 -7.26 24.23
C ASP A 127 -40.93 -8.65 24.87
N LYS A 128 -42.04 -9.06 25.49
CA LYS A 128 -42.22 -10.40 26.08
C LYS A 128 -43.14 -11.24 25.21
N PHE A 129 -42.65 -12.39 24.76
CA PHE A 129 -43.39 -13.35 23.93
C PHE A 129 -42.84 -14.77 24.07
N ASP A 130 -43.59 -15.77 23.63
CA ASP A 130 -43.09 -17.15 23.52
C ASP A 130 -42.26 -17.29 22.23
N ALA A 131 -40.94 -17.44 22.39
CA ALA A 131 -40.02 -17.56 21.26
C ALA A 131 -40.33 -18.77 20.37
N THR A 132 -40.78 -19.89 20.94
CA THR A 132 -41.06 -21.13 20.21
C THR A 132 -42.33 -20.97 19.39
N GLU A 133 -43.36 -20.33 19.96
CA GLU A 133 -44.61 -20.06 19.25
C GLU A 133 -44.35 -19.15 18.04
N ILE A 134 -43.62 -18.06 18.24
CA ILE A 134 -43.29 -17.10 17.19
C ILE A 134 -42.39 -17.73 16.13
N TYR A 135 -41.38 -18.51 16.55
CA TYR A 135 -40.56 -19.30 15.62
C TYR A 135 -41.42 -20.18 14.70
N CYS A 136 -42.40 -20.91 15.26
CA CYS A 136 -43.31 -21.75 14.49
C CYS A 136 -44.18 -20.94 13.51
N LYS A 137 -44.69 -19.77 13.90
CA LYS A 137 -45.46 -18.89 13.00
C LYS A 137 -44.60 -18.34 11.86
N LEU A 138 -43.35 -17.96 12.14
CA LEU A 138 -42.43 -17.43 11.13
C LEU A 138 -41.99 -18.55 10.16
N ILE A 139 -41.53 -19.69 10.66
CA ILE A 139 -40.98 -20.77 9.83
C ILE A 139 -42.04 -21.40 8.90
N SER A 140 -43.32 -21.37 9.31
CA SER A 140 -44.46 -21.81 8.51
C SER A 140 -44.93 -20.78 7.48
N GLY A 141 -44.45 -19.53 7.58
CA GLY A 141 -44.87 -18.40 6.73
C GLY A 141 -46.22 -17.80 7.14
N LYS A 142 -46.73 -18.13 8.33
CA LYS A 142 -48.00 -17.58 8.86
C LYS A 142 -47.87 -16.08 9.16
N ASN A 143 -46.69 -15.64 9.58
CA ASN A 143 -46.35 -14.25 9.82
C ASN A 143 -44.92 -13.96 9.34
N SER A 144 -44.57 -12.69 9.24
CA SER A 144 -43.18 -12.21 9.03
C SER A 144 -42.75 -11.32 10.19
N ALA A 145 -41.48 -10.95 10.28
CA ALA A 145 -40.98 -10.12 11.38
C ALA A 145 -40.16 -8.91 10.92
N PHE A 146 -40.29 -7.82 11.68
CA PHE A 146 -39.42 -6.65 11.63
C PHE A 146 -38.85 -6.47 13.04
N ILE A 147 -37.55 -6.70 13.19
CA ILE A 147 -36.91 -6.85 14.50
C ILE A 147 -35.86 -5.77 14.71
N GLY A 148 -35.96 -5.05 15.83
CA GLY A 148 -34.95 -4.13 16.33
C GLY A 148 -34.18 -4.73 17.49
N ILE A 149 -32.85 -4.69 17.42
CA ILE A 149 -31.96 -5.36 18.38
C ILE A 149 -30.99 -4.36 18.98
N THR A 150 -30.82 -4.37 20.30
CA THR A 150 -29.73 -3.67 20.98
C THR A 150 -28.73 -4.69 21.53
N SER A 151 -27.43 -4.37 21.52
CA SER A 151 -26.32 -5.30 21.83
C SER A 151 -26.18 -5.70 23.31
N ARG A 152 -27.27 -5.71 24.09
CA ARG A 152 -27.25 -6.22 25.47
C ARG A 152 -27.19 -7.75 25.43
N ASP A 153 -26.24 -8.36 26.14
CA ASP A 153 -26.23 -9.82 26.28
C ASP A 153 -27.27 -10.23 27.34
N THR A 154 -28.41 -10.75 26.88
CA THR A 154 -29.58 -11.05 27.71
C THR A 154 -30.21 -12.36 27.26
N ASN A 155 -30.48 -13.28 28.17
CA ASN A 155 -31.19 -14.53 27.87
C ASN A 155 -32.71 -14.32 27.80
N ASP A 156 -33.14 -13.47 26.86
CA ASP A 156 -34.54 -13.08 26.64
C ASP A 156 -35.21 -13.88 25.50
N SER A 157 -36.51 -13.64 25.30
CA SER A 157 -37.30 -14.30 24.24
C SER A 157 -36.74 -14.04 22.85
N LEU A 158 -36.24 -12.82 22.58
CA LEU A 158 -35.67 -12.48 21.29
C LEU A 158 -34.36 -13.23 21.04
N SER A 159 -33.50 -13.37 22.03
CA SER A 159 -32.23 -14.08 21.93
C SER A 159 -32.45 -15.56 21.60
N LYS A 160 -33.43 -16.20 22.25
CA LYS A 160 -33.86 -17.57 21.92
C LYS A 160 -34.39 -17.67 20.49
N LEU A 161 -35.18 -16.68 20.04
CA LEU A 161 -35.69 -16.65 18.67
C LEU A 161 -34.56 -16.53 17.64
N LEU A 162 -33.59 -15.63 17.86
CA LEU A 162 -32.45 -15.44 16.98
C LEU A 162 -31.57 -16.69 16.90
N GLU A 163 -31.34 -17.37 18.03
CA GLU A 163 -30.63 -18.65 18.08
C GLU A 163 -31.33 -19.72 17.24
N MET A 164 -32.65 -19.91 17.41
CA MET A 164 -33.45 -20.85 16.61
C MET A 164 -33.47 -20.50 15.11
N MET A 165 -33.28 -19.22 14.77
CA MET A 165 -33.21 -18.72 13.40
C MET A 165 -31.79 -18.70 12.84
N HIS A 166 -30.76 -19.10 13.60
CA HIS A 166 -29.36 -19.01 13.22
C HIS A 166 -28.97 -17.60 12.74
N VAL A 167 -29.30 -16.60 13.56
CA VAL A 167 -28.92 -15.20 13.37
C VAL A 167 -27.88 -14.85 14.42
N ASP A 168 -26.66 -14.54 13.96
CA ASP A 168 -25.52 -14.27 14.81
C ASP A 168 -25.29 -12.76 15.01
N LEU A 169 -24.92 -12.39 16.23
CA LEU A 169 -24.55 -11.04 16.63
C LEU A 169 -23.10 -11.04 17.17
N VAL A 170 -22.33 -10.02 16.82
CA VAL A 170 -20.99 -9.80 17.33
C VAL A 170 -21.01 -8.64 18.31
N THR A 171 -20.56 -8.87 19.54
CA THR A 171 -20.40 -7.83 20.56
C THR A 171 -19.03 -7.18 20.42
N THR A 172 -18.98 -5.85 20.55
CA THR A 172 -17.74 -5.08 20.43
C THR A 172 -17.57 -4.15 21.64
N ASP A 173 -16.32 -3.86 22.02
CA ASP A 173 -16.02 -2.92 23.10
C ASP A 173 -16.21 -1.46 22.67
N LYS A 174 -16.33 -1.20 21.37
CA LYS A 174 -16.53 0.12 20.79
C LYS A 174 -18.01 0.48 20.80
N VAL A 175 -18.34 1.59 21.45
CA VAL A 175 -19.67 2.18 21.35
C VAL A 175 -19.79 2.91 20.01
N MET A 176 -20.64 2.40 19.13
CA MET A 176 -21.06 3.08 17.91
C MET A 176 -22.22 4.02 18.23
N GLU A 177 -22.06 5.27 17.84
CA GLU A 177 -23.07 6.31 18.04
C GLU A 177 -24.31 6.08 17.18
N GLN A 178 -25.44 6.57 17.68
CA GLN A 178 -26.70 6.61 16.95
C GLN A 178 -26.58 7.53 15.72
N GLN A 179 -27.07 7.06 14.58
CA GLN A 179 -26.91 7.79 13.33
C GLN A 179 -27.85 7.29 12.23
N PHE A 180 -27.91 8.07 11.16
CA PHE A 180 -28.44 7.62 9.88
C PHE A 180 -27.35 6.92 9.06
N VAL A 181 -27.65 5.73 8.55
CA VAL A 181 -26.82 5.01 7.58
C VAL A 181 -27.46 5.09 6.21
N SER A 182 -26.67 5.46 5.18
CA SER A 182 -27.14 5.50 3.80
C SER A 182 -27.43 4.09 3.27
N VAL A 183 -28.53 3.91 2.55
CA VAL A 183 -28.93 2.60 1.98
C VAL A 183 -29.21 2.65 0.48
N SER A 184 -29.62 3.80 -0.07
CA SER A 184 -29.91 3.91 -1.52
C SER A 184 -28.69 3.67 -2.40
N ARG A 185 -27.51 4.12 -1.98
CA ARG A 185 -26.24 3.87 -2.70
C ARG A 185 -25.71 2.45 -2.54
N LEU A 186 -26.23 1.69 -1.57
CA LEU A 186 -25.73 0.36 -1.22
C LEU A 186 -26.49 -0.76 -1.94
N ALA A 187 -27.66 -0.46 -2.52
CA ALA A 187 -28.50 -1.45 -3.19
C ALA A 187 -27.79 -2.16 -4.35
N ASP A 188 -26.88 -1.45 -5.02
CA ASP A 188 -26.11 -1.96 -6.17
C ASP A 188 -24.66 -2.35 -5.80
N SER A 189 -24.30 -2.26 -4.52
CA SER A 189 -22.95 -2.57 -4.05
C SER A 189 -22.65 -4.07 -4.13
N ASP A 190 -21.38 -4.43 -4.37
CA ASP A 190 -20.89 -5.82 -4.24
C ASP A 190 -20.38 -6.13 -2.82
N GLU A 191 -20.43 -5.15 -1.91
CA GLU A 191 -20.07 -5.35 -0.50
C GLU A 191 -20.96 -6.40 0.16
N PHE A 192 -20.36 -7.20 1.05
CA PHE A 192 -20.99 -8.34 1.73
C PHE A 192 -21.60 -9.42 0.81
N ILE A 193 -21.33 -9.38 -0.50
CA ILE A 193 -21.61 -10.51 -1.40
C ILE A 193 -20.44 -11.50 -1.28
N PRO A 194 -20.69 -12.81 -1.08
CA PRO A 194 -19.62 -13.81 -1.02
C PRO A 194 -18.73 -13.78 -2.27
N THR A 195 -17.42 -13.82 -2.07
CA THR A 195 -16.43 -13.82 -3.16
C THR A 195 -16.66 -14.96 -4.15
N SER A 196 -17.07 -16.13 -3.68
CA SER A 196 -17.41 -17.28 -4.53
C SER A 196 -18.52 -16.96 -5.53
N TYR A 197 -19.54 -16.20 -5.13
CA TYR A 197 -20.66 -15.83 -6.01
C TYR A 197 -20.24 -14.81 -7.07
N ILE A 198 -19.32 -13.90 -6.73
CA ILE A 198 -18.73 -12.95 -7.69
C ILE A 198 -17.91 -13.71 -8.73
N ILE A 199 -17.07 -14.67 -8.31
CA ILE A 199 -16.29 -15.50 -9.24
C ILE A 199 -17.23 -16.35 -10.10
N GLU A 200 -18.25 -16.98 -9.51
CA GLU A 200 -19.26 -17.76 -10.24
C GLU A 200 -19.95 -16.92 -11.33
N ARG A 201 -20.31 -15.66 -11.03
CA ARG A 201 -20.85 -14.72 -12.03
C ARG A 201 -19.88 -14.54 -13.19
N TYR A 202 -18.60 -14.38 -12.93
CA TYR A 202 -17.58 -14.17 -13.97
C TYR A 202 -17.31 -15.45 -14.77
N VAL A 203 -17.34 -16.61 -14.12
CA VAL A 203 -17.35 -17.91 -14.77
C VAL A 203 -18.55 -18.00 -15.72
N ASN A 204 -19.74 -17.61 -15.28
CA ASN A 204 -20.97 -17.77 -16.07
C ASN A 204 -21.21 -16.65 -17.11
N SER A 205 -20.55 -15.50 -17.01
CA SER A 205 -20.75 -14.35 -17.90
C SER A 205 -19.43 -13.73 -18.33
N TRP A 206 -19.04 -13.96 -19.58
CA TRP A 206 -17.88 -13.29 -20.19
C TRP A 206 -17.98 -11.78 -20.10
N LYS A 207 -19.17 -11.21 -20.39
CA LYS A 207 -19.40 -9.76 -20.32
C LYS A 207 -19.05 -9.23 -18.92
N ALA A 208 -19.57 -9.85 -17.86
CA ALA A 208 -19.27 -9.44 -16.49
C ALA A 208 -17.75 -9.53 -16.22
N PHE A 209 -17.14 -10.67 -16.55
CA PHE A 209 -15.71 -10.90 -16.34
C PHE A 209 -14.81 -9.93 -17.13
N SER A 210 -15.24 -9.48 -18.32
CA SER A 210 -14.46 -8.60 -19.19
C SER A 210 -14.80 -7.12 -19.08
N THR A 211 -15.81 -6.72 -18.31
CA THR A 211 -16.19 -5.31 -18.17
C THR A 211 -16.28 -4.81 -16.74
N GLU A 212 -16.50 -5.69 -15.76
CA GLU A 212 -16.62 -5.32 -14.34
C GLU A 212 -15.30 -5.57 -13.62
N ARG A 213 -14.93 -4.74 -12.63
CA ARG A 213 -13.72 -4.95 -11.85
C ARG A 213 -13.98 -5.90 -10.68
N PHE A 214 -13.14 -6.91 -10.53
CA PHE A 214 -13.17 -7.79 -9.36
C PHE A 214 -12.82 -7.02 -8.08
N PRO A 215 -13.70 -7.02 -7.06
CA PRO A 215 -13.42 -6.36 -5.79
C PRO A 215 -12.51 -7.23 -4.92
N MET A 216 -11.21 -6.96 -4.96
CA MET A 216 -10.21 -7.65 -4.16
C MET A 216 -10.37 -7.30 -2.66
N ARG A 217 -10.43 -8.34 -1.83
CA ARG A 217 -10.54 -8.34 -0.36
C ARG A 217 -9.33 -9.04 0.25
N ASN A 218 -8.34 -8.29 0.69
CA ASN A 218 -7.06 -8.83 1.18
C ASN A 218 -7.22 -9.67 2.47
N GLU A 219 -8.23 -9.35 3.28
CA GLU A 219 -8.58 -10.03 4.53
C GLU A 219 -9.01 -11.48 4.35
N GLU A 220 -9.46 -11.83 3.14
CA GLU A 220 -9.88 -13.19 2.76
C GLU A 220 -8.72 -14.06 2.26
N LEU A 221 -7.56 -13.48 1.97
CA LEU A 221 -6.41 -14.21 1.43
C LEU A 221 -5.71 -15.03 2.53
N GLY A 222 -5.23 -16.22 2.15
CA GLY A 222 -4.61 -17.17 3.08
C GLY A 222 -5.60 -17.89 4.01
N ILE A 223 -6.90 -17.76 3.75
CA ILE A 223 -7.99 -18.44 4.49
C ILE A 223 -8.60 -19.54 3.62
N GLU A 224 -8.86 -20.72 4.20
CA GLU A 224 -9.55 -21.80 3.50
C GLU A 224 -10.99 -21.39 3.20
N GLN A 225 -11.35 -21.32 1.91
CA GLN A 225 -12.70 -21.06 1.45
C GLN A 225 -13.04 -22.01 0.30
N ARG A 226 -13.59 -23.19 0.62
CA ARG A 226 -13.83 -24.27 -0.36
C ARG A 226 -14.71 -23.84 -1.53
N ASP A 227 -15.74 -23.02 -1.28
CA ASP A 227 -16.60 -22.51 -2.34
C ASP A 227 -15.86 -21.54 -3.26
N VAL A 228 -14.95 -20.71 -2.72
CA VAL A 228 -14.10 -19.83 -3.52
C VAL A 228 -13.13 -20.66 -4.36
N GLU A 229 -12.46 -21.65 -3.77
CA GLU A 229 -11.52 -22.53 -4.47
C GLU A 229 -12.20 -23.27 -5.64
N LYS A 230 -13.42 -23.78 -5.42
CA LYS A 230 -14.23 -24.39 -6.48
C LYS A 230 -14.46 -23.44 -7.65
N GLN A 231 -14.78 -22.18 -7.37
CA GLN A 231 -15.05 -21.18 -8.41
C GLN A 231 -13.78 -20.68 -9.09
N VAL A 232 -12.65 -20.59 -8.37
CA VAL A 232 -11.33 -20.33 -8.97
C VAL A 232 -10.97 -21.45 -9.95
N ARG A 233 -11.16 -22.72 -9.58
CA ARG A 233 -10.94 -23.87 -10.47
C ARG A 233 -11.80 -23.80 -11.72
N ALA A 234 -13.10 -23.53 -11.57
CA ALA A 234 -14.02 -23.35 -12.69
C ALA A 234 -13.61 -22.19 -13.62
N LEU A 235 -13.09 -21.09 -13.06
CA LEU A 235 -12.55 -19.97 -13.84
C LEU A 235 -11.32 -20.38 -14.66
N VAL A 236 -10.39 -21.12 -14.07
CA VAL A 236 -9.19 -21.61 -14.76
C VAL A 236 -9.56 -22.63 -15.83
N GLU A 237 -10.45 -23.57 -15.56
CA GLU A 237 -10.94 -24.54 -16.55
C GLU A 237 -11.59 -23.86 -17.75
N LYS A 238 -12.35 -22.78 -17.51
CA LYS A 238 -13.07 -22.07 -18.56
C LYS A 238 -12.20 -21.11 -19.38
N TYR A 239 -11.32 -20.36 -18.71
CA TYR A 239 -10.58 -19.25 -19.35
C TYR A 239 -9.07 -19.46 -19.39
N GLY A 240 -8.51 -20.51 -18.79
CA GLY A 240 -7.06 -20.74 -18.69
C GLY A 240 -6.33 -20.69 -20.03
N ALA A 241 -6.82 -21.42 -21.04
CA ALA A 241 -6.22 -21.41 -22.38
C ALA A 241 -6.28 -20.02 -23.06
N LEU A 242 -7.36 -19.26 -22.83
CA LEU A 242 -7.45 -17.88 -23.31
C LEU A 242 -6.42 -17.00 -22.60
N MET A 243 -6.27 -17.14 -21.29
CA MET A 243 -5.31 -16.36 -20.51
C MET A 243 -3.87 -16.73 -20.81
N GLU A 244 -3.59 -17.97 -21.20
CA GLU A 244 -2.27 -18.37 -21.70
C GLU A 244 -1.94 -17.72 -23.04
N ASN A 245 -2.94 -17.63 -23.93
CA ASN A 245 -2.77 -16.91 -25.18
C ASN A 245 -2.59 -15.40 -24.96
N LEU A 246 -3.35 -14.79 -24.06
CA LEU A 246 -3.33 -13.34 -23.85
C LEU A 246 -2.27 -12.86 -22.86
N GLY A 247 -1.78 -13.74 -22.00
CA GLY A 247 -0.95 -13.41 -20.84
C GLY A 247 0.31 -12.65 -21.24
N PRO A 248 0.58 -11.48 -20.65
CA PRO A 248 1.74 -10.66 -21.00
C PRO A 248 3.06 -11.32 -20.63
N CYS A 249 4.08 -11.16 -21.48
CA CYS A 249 5.47 -11.51 -21.19
C CYS A 249 6.46 -10.61 -21.96
N ASP A 250 7.76 -10.77 -21.68
CA ASP A 250 8.88 -10.04 -22.31
C ASP A 250 8.94 -10.18 -23.84
N THR A 251 8.47 -11.30 -24.41
CA THR A 251 8.46 -11.51 -25.87
C THR A 251 7.09 -11.28 -26.52
N LYS A 252 6.02 -11.23 -25.72
CA LYS A 252 4.65 -11.05 -26.18
C LYS A 252 3.94 -10.06 -25.28
N TYR A 253 4.04 -8.78 -25.65
CA TYR A 253 3.37 -7.71 -24.95
C TYR A 253 1.84 -7.83 -25.10
N PHE A 254 1.11 -7.60 -24.03
CA PHE A 254 -0.33 -7.38 -24.10
C PHE A 254 -0.62 -5.90 -24.36
N ALA A 255 -1.21 -5.57 -25.50
CA ALA A 255 -1.74 -4.24 -25.77
C ALA A 255 -3.18 -4.15 -25.25
N LYS A 256 -3.48 -3.13 -24.44
CA LYS A 256 -4.82 -2.93 -23.88
C LYS A 256 -5.89 -2.89 -24.97
N ASN A 257 -6.93 -3.66 -24.72
CA ASN A 257 -8.12 -3.80 -25.59
C ASN A 257 -9.36 -4.19 -24.74
N GLU A 258 -10.43 -4.65 -25.37
CA GLU A 258 -11.67 -5.06 -24.71
C GLU A 258 -11.52 -6.23 -23.71
N LYS A 259 -10.39 -6.95 -23.74
CA LYS A 259 -10.09 -8.07 -22.82
C LYS A 259 -9.27 -7.65 -21.60
N THR A 260 -8.83 -6.38 -21.53
CA THR A 260 -7.96 -5.84 -20.46
C THR A 260 -8.49 -6.15 -19.06
N THR A 261 -9.78 -5.92 -18.82
CA THR A 261 -10.41 -6.17 -17.52
C THR A 261 -10.43 -7.65 -17.16
N ALA A 262 -10.62 -8.55 -18.14
CA ALA A 262 -10.59 -9.99 -17.90
C ALA A 262 -9.21 -10.48 -17.44
N LEU A 263 -8.11 -9.96 -18.02
CA LEU A 263 -6.76 -10.28 -17.54
C LEU A 263 -6.53 -9.80 -16.12
N ILE A 264 -6.94 -8.57 -15.79
CA ILE A 264 -6.78 -8.06 -14.42
C ILE A 264 -7.62 -8.87 -13.44
N ASN A 265 -8.87 -9.18 -13.77
CA ASN A 265 -9.71 -10.01 -12.92
C ASN A 265 -9.12 -11.40 -12.74
N TYR A 266 -8.59 -12.01 -13.79
CA TYR A 266 -7.88 -13.30 -13.69
C TYR A 266 -6.67 -13.20 -12.75
N ASN A 267 -5.84 -12.16 -12.92
CA ASN A 267 -4.69 -11.88 -12.05
C ASN A 267 -5.09 -11.75 -10.58
N LEU A 268 -6.20 -11.07 -10.27
CA LEU A 268 -6.67 -10.85 -8.91
C LEU A 268 -7.35 -12.09 -8.32
N ILE A 269 -8.21 -12.77 -9.08
CA ILE A 269 -8.96 -13.94 -8.62
C ILE A 269 -8.02 -15.11 -8.32
N LEU A 270 -6.96 -15.31 -9.11
CA LEU A 270 -5.98 -16.36 -8.84
C LEU A 270 -5.20 -16.13 -7.54
N LYS A 271 -5.32 -14.97 -6.88
CA LYS A 271 -4.76 -14.80 -5.53
C LYS A 271 -5.59 -15.54 -4.47
N TYR A 272 -6.82 -15.96 -4.74
CA TYR A 272 -7.73 -16.65 -3.81
C TYR A 272 -7.53 -18.18 -3.80
N GLN A 273 -6.28 -18.61 -3.64
CA GLN A 273 -5.93 -20.02 -3.65
C GLN A 273 -5.44 -20.48 -2.28
N TYR A 274 -5.87 -21.68 -1.92
CA TYR A 274 -5.52 -22.36 -0.68
C TYR A 274 -5.17 -23.81 -1.00
N GLY A 275 -4.26 -24.42 -0.24
CA GLY A 275 -3.89 -25.83 -0.42
C GLY A 275 -2.39 -26.02 -0.64
N GLU A 276 -1.99 -27.23 -1.03
CA GLU A 276 -0.59 -27.58 -1.32
C GLU A 276 -0.24 -27.36 -2.79
N THR A 277 -1.23 -27.44 -3.68
CA THR A 277 -1.08 -27.23 -5.12
C THR A 277 -2.19 -26.34 -5.62
N GLY A 278 -1.87 -25.43 -6.54
CA GLY A 278 -2.82 -24.57 -7.22
C GLY A 278 -2.32 -24.18 -8.61
N PHE A 279 -2.73 -23.00 -9.04
CA PHE A 279 -2.52 -22.46 -10.37
C PHE A 279 -1.52 -21.32 -10.32
N ALA A 280 -0.46 -21.44 -11.10
CA ALA A 280 0.38 -20.32 -11.46
C ALA A 280 -0.32 -19.47 -12.53
N LEU A 281 0.00 -18.17 -12.59
CA LEU A 281 -0.41 -17.38 -13.75
C LEU A 281 0.31 -17.88 -15.01
N PRO A 282 -0.37 -17.86 -16.18
CA PRO A 282 0.28 -18.17 -17.43
C PRO A 282 1.51 -17.29 -17.69
N ASN A 283 2.53 -17.82 -18.35
CA ASN A 283 3.78 -17.13 -18.67
C ASN A 283 4.66 -16.70 -17.47
N ILE A 284 4.31 -17.08 -16.22
CA ILE A 284 5.12 -16.73 -15.03
C ILE A 284 6.54 -17.32 -15.07
N HIS A 285 6.75 -18.39 -15.84
CA HIS A 285 8.06 -19.01 -16.08
C HIS A 285 9.06 -18.06 -16.76
N ARG A 286 8.58 -16.99 -17.40
CA ARG A 286 9.43 -15.95 -18.00
C ARG A 286 9.74 -14.83 -17.01
N HIS A 287 8.76 -14.41 -16.23
CA HIS A 287 8.92 -13.43 -15.17
C HIS A 287 7.77 -13.54 -14.14
N PRO A 288 8.04 -13.60 -12.82
CA PRO A 288 9.35 -13.58 -12.16
C PRO A 288 10.24 -14.80 -12.41
N GLY A 289 9.74 -15.85 -13.04
CA GLY A 289 10.48 -17.08 -13.32
C GLY A 289 9.97 -18.28 -12.54
N THR A 290 10.41 -19.47 -12.94
CA THR A 290 10.11 -20.72 -12.23
C THR A 290 11.31 -21.25 -11.49
N ILE A 291 11.05 -22.07 -10.47
CA ILE A 291 12.07 -22.87 -9.80
C ILE A 291 12.13 -24.22 -10.50
N ALA A 292 13.34 -24.70 -10.80
CA ALA A 292 13.55 -26.00 -11.43
C ALA A 292 12.92 -27.13 -10.60
N SER A 293 12.27 -28.10 -11.24
CA SER A 293 11.61 -29.24 -10.56
C SER A 293 12.56 -30.11 -9.75
N THR A 294 13.85 -30.04 -10.01
CA THR A 294 14.92 -30.73 -9.25
C THR A 294 15.28 -30.02 -7.95
N THR A 295 14.93 -28.74 -7.79
CA THR A 295 15.17 -27.99 -6.55
C THR A 295 14.17 -28.50 -5.50
N LYS A 296 14.68 -28.92 -4.35
CA LYS A 296 13.85 -29.40 -3.25
C LYS A 296 13.38 -28.22 -2.39
N PRO A 297 12.12 -28.22 -1.92
CA PRO A 297 11.70 -27.28 -0.88
C PRO A 297 12.42 -27.58 0.44
N THR A 298 12.47 -26.59 1.32
CA THR A 298 13.02 -26.64 2.68
C THR A 298 12.02 -26.01 3.65
N SER A 299 12.34 -26.04 4.95
CA SER A 299 11.69 -25.25 5.96
C SER A 299 12.67 -24.25 6.56
N VAL A 300 12.17 -23.09 6.99
CA VAL A 300 12.98 -22.09 7.69
C VAL A 300 12.26 -21.64 8.97
N VAL A 301 13.02 -21.52 10.05
CA VAL A 301 12.61 -20.80 11.25
C VAL A 301 13.30 -19.45 11.24
N ALA A 302 12.50 -18.38 11.15
CA ALA A 302 12.97 -17.00 11.18
C ALA A 302 12.63 -16.38 12.54
N SER A 303 13.64 -15.91 13.26
CA SER A 303 13.50 -15.06 14.45
C SER A 303 13.86 -13.63 14.09
N ILE A 304 12.94 -12.69 14.26
CA ILE A 304 13.10 -11.30 13.84
C ILE A 304 12.75 -10.36 14.98
N TYR A 305 13.59 -9.35 15.20
CA TYR A 305 13.27 -8.18 16.00
C TYR A 305 13.15 -6.96 15.09
N ALA A 306 11.95 -6.37 15.03
CA ALA A 306 11.69 -5.16 14.26
C ALA A 306 12.20 -3.92 15.04
N ASP A 307 13.50 -3.68 15.02
CA ASP A 307 14.13 -2.50 15.64
C ASP A 307 13.61 -1.17 15.04
N ARG A 308 13.03 -1.24 13.83
CA ARG A 308 12.21 -0.19 13.20
C ARG A 308 10.96 -0.79 12.59
N ALA A 309 9.95 0.02 12.31
CA ALA A 309 8.84 -0.42 11.48
C ALA A 309 9.33 -0.65 10.04
N GLY A 310 8.77 -1.63 9.35
CA GLY A 310 9.13 -1.92 7.96
C GLY A 310 8.23 -2.93 7.28
N ASN A 311 8.15 -2.86 5.95
CA ASN A 311 7.26 -3.70 5.12
C ASN A 311 7.98 -4.86 4.44
N PHE A 312 9.31 -4.90 4.54
CA PHE A 312 10.17 -5.81 3.79
C PHE A 312 11.25 -6.42 4.68
N PHE A 313 10.88 -7.13 5.75
CA PHE A 313 11.82 -7.99 6.49
C PHE A 313 12.00 -9.31 5.74
N PRO A 314 13.12 -9.53 5.04
CA PRO A 314 13.25 -10.71 4.18
C PRO A 314 13.43 -12.00 5.00
N LEU A 315 12.89 -13.10 4.48
CA LEU A 315 12.86 -14.40 5.17
C LEU A 315 13.85 -15.44 4.62
N GLY A 316 14.73 -15.06 3.70
CA GLY A 316 15.69 -15.96 3.05
C GLY A 316 15.09 -17.02 2.12
N VAL A 317 13.78 -16.95 1.86
CA VAL A 317 13.03 -17.97 1.12
C VAL A 317 12.06 -17.38 0.10
N TYR A 318 11.68 -18.21 -0.86
CA TYR A 318 10.85 -17.90 -2.01
C TYR A 318 9.62 -18.82 -2.03
N ALA A 319 8.44 -18.26 -2.27
CA ALA A 319 7.22 -19.03 -2.55
C ALA A 319 7.16 -19.36 -4.04
N LYS A 320 7.10 -20.64 -4.39
CA LYS A 320 7.05 -21.08 -5.78
C LYS A 320 5.66 -20.84 -6.38
N PRO A 321 5.54 -20.32 -7.62
CA PRO A 321 4.24 -20.05 -8.22
C PRO A 321 3.42 -21.34 -8.38
N GLY A 322 2.15 -21.32 -7.96
CA GLY A 322 1.24 -22.47 -8.02
C GLY A 322 1.49 -23.56 -6.98
N GLU A 323 2.47 -23.40 -6.09
CA GLU A 323 2.75 -24.34 -5.01
C GLU A 323 2.49 -23.67 -3.66
N GLY A 324 1.80 -24.38 -2.77
CA GLY A 324 1.38 -23.83 -1.48
C GLY A 324 2.48 -23.90 -0.43
N PHE A 325 2.70 -22.82 0.30
CA PHE A 325 3.54 -22.81 1.50
C PHE A 325 2.68 -22.67 2.76
N LYS A 326 3.22 -23.13 3.89
CA LYS A 326 2.57 -23.05 5.20
C LYS A 326 3.40 -22.20 6.14
N TRP A 327 2.75 -21.54 7.09
CA TRP A 327 3.43 -20.86 8.18
C TRP A 327 2.82 -21.19 9.53
N THR A 328 3.68 -21.21 10.55
CA THR A 328 3.30 -21.30 11.96
C THR A 328 4.10 -20.26 12.74
N VAL A 329 3.42 -19.31 13.37
CA VAL A 329 4.06 -18.37 14.29
C VAL A 329 4.30 -19.09 15.60
N LEU A 330 5.56 -19.32 15.94
CA LEU A 330 5.99 -19.99 17.16
C LEU A 330 5.85 -19.02 18.35
N GLU A 331 6.40 -17.82 18.22
CA GLU A 331 6.40 -16.77 19.25
C GLU A 331 6.07 -15.42 18.60
N ASN A 332 5.31 -14.56 19.28
CA ASN A 332 5.04 -13.18 18.85
C ASN A 332 4.84 -12.30 20.10
N SER A 333 5.51 -11.16 20.15
CA SER A 333 5.34 -10.20 21.25
C SER A 333 3.99 -9.48 21.22
N ASP A 334 3.30 -9.46 20.07
CA ASP A 334 1.93 -8.96 19.94
C ASP A 334 0.97 -10.10 19.59
N GLU A 335 0.20 -10.54 20.60
CA GLU A 335 -0.75 -11.65 20.50
C GLU A 335 -1.91 -11.38 19.52
N LYS A 336 -2.18 -10.11 19.19
CA LYS A 336 -3.27 -9.73 18.28
C LYS A 336 -2.82 -9.69 16.81
N PHE A 337 -1.53 -9.85 16.53
CA PHE A 337 -0.95 -9.71 15.19
C PHE A 337 -1.31 -8.36 14.53
N ALA A 338 -1.45 -7.30 15.33
CA ALA A 338 -1.94 -6.03 14.85
C ALA A 338 -0.90 -5.41 13.92
N ASN A 339 -1.35 -5.02 12.72
CA ASN A 339 -0.48 -4.48 11.67
C ASN A 339 0.72 -5.38 11.35
N GLN A 340 0.50 -6.70 11.23
CA GLN A 340 1.52 -7.65 10.81
C GLN A 340 1.05 -8.43 9.57
N TRP A 341 1.94 -8.56 8.58
CA TRP A 341 1.60 -9.22 7.31
C TRP A 341 2.75 -10.09 6.80
N ILE A 342 2.40 -11.13 6.04
CA ILE A 342 3.33 -11.83 5.15
C ILE A 342 3.18 -11.21 3.76
N ARG A 343 4.28 -10.86 3.11
CA ARG A 343 4.29 -10.39 1.73
C ARG A 343 4.98 -11.42 0.83
N VAL A 344 4.34 -11.74 -0.28
CA VAL A 344 4.94 -12.48 -1.40
C VAL A 344 5.35 -11.45 -2.46
N ASN A 345 6.65 -11.39 -2.76
CA ASN A 345 7.28 -10.46 -3.71
C ASN A 345 7.23 -8.98 -3.24
N ALA A 346 8.36 -8.28 -3.35
CA ALA A 346 8.45 -6.88 -2.93
C ALA A 346 7.92 -5.89 -3.96
N GLN A 347 7.76 -6.28 -5.23
CA GLN A 347 7.26 -5.38 -6.28
C GLN A 347 5.81 -4.96 -6.04
N THR A 348 5.57 -3.68 -5.75
CA THR A 348 4.23 -3.10 -5.51
C THR A 348 3.60 -2.39 -6.69
N ASP A 349 4.33 -2.16 -7.79
CA ASP A 349 3.80 -1.44 -8.95
C ASP A 349 2.62 -2.17 -9.57
N TRP A 350 1.50 -1.45 -9.63
CA TRP A 350 0.42 -1.73 -10.56
C TRP A 350 0.75 -1.05 -11.89
N ILE A 351 0.79 -1.82 -12.98
CA ILE A 351 1.10 -1.30 -14.33
C ILE A 351 -0.14 -1.18 -15.22
N ASP A 352 -1.35 -1.23 -14.65
CA ASP A 352 -2.56 -1.25 -15.46
C ASP A 352 -2.91 0.10 -16.08
N GLN A 353 -2.20 1.17 -15.75
CA GLN A 353 -2.23 2.46 -16.45
C GLN A 353 -1.53 2.38 -17.80
N ASN A 354 -0.51 1.53 -17.95
CA ASN A 354 0.30 1.43 -19.16
C ASN A 354 -0.49 0.81 -20.32
N HIS A 355 -0.29 1.28 -21.56
CA HIS A 355 -0.98 0.74 -22.72
C HIS A 355 -0.49 -0.66 -23.12
N TYR A 356 0.80 -0.94 -22.91
CA TYR A 356 1.42 -2.24 -23.16
C TYR A 356 1.89 -2.87 -21.84
N TRP A 357 1.67 -4.17 -21.69
CA TRP A 357 2.14 -4.96 -20.54
C TRP A 357 3.11 -6.05 -20.98
N SER A 358 4.28 -6.07 -20.35
CA SER A 358 5.35 -7.09 -20.50
C SER A 358 5.35 -8.11 -19.37
N ARG A 359 4.51 -7.91 -18.35
CA ARG A 359 4.23 -8.85 -17.27
C ARG A 359 2.81 -8.67 -16.77
N TRP A 360 2.35 -9.55 -15.88
CA TRP A 360 1.04 -9.39 -15.24
C TRP A 360 0.95 -8.07 -14.46
N PRO A 361 -0.23 -7.40 -14.46
CA PRO A 361 -0.40 -6.07 -13.87
C PRO A 361 0.07 -5.93 -12.41
N THR A 362 -0.14 -6.95 -11.58
CA THR A 362 0.34 -7.03 -10.20
C THR A 362 0.97 -8.40 -9.96
N ILE A 363 2.14 -8.42 -9.31
CA ILE A 363 2.91 -9.64 -9.03
C ILE A 363 3.26 -9.85 -7.54
N SER A 364 2.63 -9.08 -6.65
CA SER A 364 2.79 -9.20 -5.21
C SER A 364 1.47 -9.50 -4.51
N THR A 365 1.57 -10.10 -3.33
CA THR A 365 0.42 -10.39 -2.47
C THR A 365 0.77 -10.10 -1.02
N GLU A 366 -0.17 -9.49 -0.31
CA GLU A 366 -0.10 -9.23 1.13
C GLU A 366 -1.13 -10.12 1.83
N LEU A 367 -0.70 -10.80 2.88
CA LEU A 367 -1.51 -11.71 3.68
C LEU A 367 -1.48 -11.21 5.12
N TYR A 368 -2.65 -11.10 5.75
CA TYR A 368 -2.70 -10.84 7.19
C TYR A 368 -2.00 -11.97 7.94
N LEU A 369 -1.10 -11.61 8.85
CA LEU A 369 -0.43 -12.60 9.68
C LEU A 369 -1.43 -13.18 10.69
N ARG A 370 -1.38 -14.51 10.82
CA ARG A 370 -2.17 -15.30 11.77
C ARG A 370 -1.27 -16.32 12.43
N LYS A 371 -1.69 -16.87 13.58
CA LYS A 371 -0.91 -17.88 14.32
C LYS A 371 -0.49 -19.05 13.42
N GLN A 372 -1.37 -19.50 12.53
CA GLN A 372 -1.09 -20.50 11.51
C GLN A 372 -1.82 -20.11 10.23
N GLY A 373 -1.28 -20.53 9.09
CA GLY A 373 -1.98 -20.43 7.82
C GLY A 373 -1.22 -21.07 6.68
N ARG A 374 -1.81 -20.99 5.49
CA ARG A 374 -1.19 -21.46 4.25
C ARG A 374 -1.68 -20.65 3.06
N TYR A 375 -0.87 -20.60 2.03
CA TYR A 375 -1.17 -19.82 0.85
C TYR A 375 -0.50 -20.38 -0.40
N THR A 376 -1.22 -20.35 -1.52
CA THR A 376 -0.68 -20.68 -2.84
C THR A 376 -0.61 -19.41 -3.67
N SER A 377 0.60 -18.91 -3.90
CA SER A 377 0.79 -17.71 -4.72
C SER A 377 0.71 -18.06 -6.20
N PRO A 378 -0.09 -17.34 -7.02
CA PRO A 378 -0.07 -17.55 -8.46
C PRO A 378 1.14 -16.90 -9.14
N HIS A 379 1.84 -15.97 -8.46
CA HIS A 379 2.99 -15.22 -8.98
C HIS A 379 4.33 -15.81 -8.55
N GLY A 380 4.38 -16.30 -7.31
CA GLY A 380 5.62 -16.56 -6.59
C GLY A 380 6.43 -15.30 -6.28
N GLY A 381 7.49 -15.48 -5.48
CA GLY A 381 8.39 -14.39 -5.10
C GLY A 381 9.10 -14.63 -3.78
N PRO A 382 10.16 -13.85 -3.48
CA PRO A 382 10.73 -13.81 -2.14
C PRO A 382 9.68 -13.48 -1.09
N LEU A 383 9.77 -14.10 0.09
CA LEU A 383 8.88 -13.86 1.21
C LEU A 383 9.46 -12.81 2.16
N PHE A 384 8.57 -11.94 2.65
CA PHE A 384 8.88 -10.91 3.63
C PHE A 384 7.84 -10.88 4.75
N LEU A 385 8.22 -10.36 5.90
CA LEU A 385 7.27 -9.85 6.89
C LEU A 385 7.18 -8.33 6.81
N GLN A 386 5.99 -7.83 7.12
CA GLN A 386 5.77 -6.44 7.52
C GLN A 386 5.50 -6.42 9.01
N LEU A 387 6.30 -5.66 9.76
CA LEU A 387 6.28 -5.63 11.21
C LEU A 387 6.28 -4.18 11.73
N PRO A 388 5.47 -3.86 12.75
CA PRO A 388 5.60 -2.63 13.52
C PRO A 388 6.91 -2.61 14.29
N GLN A 389 7.40 -1.40 14.60
CA GLN A 389 8.57 -1.24 15.47
C GLN A 389 8.33 -1.89 16.84
N GLY A 390 9.35 -2.55 17.37
CA GLY A 390 9.37 -3.20 18.68
C GLY A 390 8.80 -4.62 18.68
N VAL A 391 8.19 -5.08 17.58
CA VAL A 391 7.67 -6.45 17.50
C VAL A 391 8.82 -7.47 17.38
N SER A 392 8.77 -8.48 18.24
CA SER A 392 9.61 -9.68 18.14
C SER A 392 8.75 -10.85 17.70
N ILE A 393 9.18 -11.55 16.65
CA ILE A 393 8.45 -12.69 16.09
C ILE A 393 9.38 -13.84 15.75
N LYS A 394 8.93 -15.06 16.03
CA LYS A 394 9.54 -16.30 15.58
C LYS A 394 8.53 -17.08 14.75
N ILE A 395 8.82 -17.31 13.48
CA ILE A 395 7.91 -17.94 12.52
C ILE A 395 8.60 -19.09 11.80
N ARG A 396 7.91 -20.22 11.68
CA ARG A 396 8.30 -21.36 10.85
C ARG A 396 7.57 -21.27 9.51
N LEU A 397 8.30 -21.37 8.41
CA LEU A 397 7.77 -21.48 7.05
C LEU A 397 8.15 -22.84 6.49
N GLU A 398 7.21 -23.49 5.83
CA GLU A 398 7.36 -24.84 5.30
C GLU A 398 6.94 -24.89 3.82
N ASN A 399 7.55 -25.79 3.06
CA ASN A 399 7.40 -25.89 1.62
C ASN A 399 7.79 -24.59 0.88
N VAL A 400 8.96 -24.05 1.25
CA VAL A 400 9.53 -22.82 0.67
C VAL A 400 10.90 -23.11 0.09
N TYR A 401 11.43 -22.22 -0.75
CA TYR A 401 12.68 -22.45 -1.48
C TYR A 401 13.72 -21.42 -1.08
N ARG A 402 14.86 -21.85 -0.53
CA ARG A 402 15.95 -20.95 -0.12
C ARG A 402 16.56 -20.28 -1.34
N TYR A 403 16.62 -18.95 -1.32
CA TYR A 403 17.44 -18.17 -2.25
C TYR A 403 18.78 -17.83 -1.59
N PRO A 404 19.81 -17.40 -2.35
CA PRO A 404 21.08 -17.01 -1.76
C PRO A 404 20.93 -15.87 -0.74
N TRP A 405 21.29 -16.11 0.50
CA TRP A 405 21.12 -15.15 1.59
C TRP A 405 22.39 -14.30 1.84
N LEU A 406 22.23 -12.97 1.79
CA LEU A 406 23.25 -12.02 2.22
C LEU A 406 22.67 -11.06 3.26
N ASP A 407 23.22 -11.10 4.48
CA ASP A 407 22.97 -10.12 5.52
C ASP A 407 24.25 -9.35 5.85
N LEU A 408 24.26 -8.05 5.54
CA LEU A 408 25.43 -7.19 5.77
C LEU A 408 25.74 -6.95 7.26
N ARG A 409 24.80 -7.27 8.15
CA ARG A 409 24.96 -7.18 9.61
C ARG A 409 25.56 -8.44 10.20
N ASN A 410 25.72 -9.50 9.40
CA ASN A 410 26.30 -10.78 9.82
C ASN A 410 27.61 -11.07 9.07
N PRO A 411 28.79 -10.92 9.71
CA PRO A 411 30.09 -11.20 9.11
C PRO A 411 30.22 -12.60 8.49
N LYS A 412 29.59 -13.62 9.11
CA LYS A 412 29.63 -14.99 8.57
C LYS A 412 28.83 -15.12 7.28
N SER A 413 27.71 -14.39 7.15
CA SER A 413 26.93 -14.37 5.91
C SER A 413 27.72 -13.76 4.75
N ILE A 414 28.52 -12.74 5.03
CA ILE A 414 29.40 -12.10 4.03
C ILE A 414 30.52 -13.06 3.62
N GLU A 415 31.18 -13.71 4.59
CA GLU A 415 32.27 -14.66 4.34
C GLU A 415 31.82 -15.85 3.47
N SER A 416 30.63 -16.40 3.73
CA SER A 416 30.10 -17.55 3.00
C SER A 416 29.34 -17.19 1.73
N PHE A 417 29.22 -15.90 1.37
CA PHE A 417 28.27 -15.45 0.35
C PHE A 417 28.55 -16.03 -1.05
N GLU A 418 29.82 -16.19 -1.43
CA GLU A 418 30.15 -16.78 -2.73
C GLU A 418 29.66 -18.23 -2.85
N GLN A 419 29.80 -19.02 -1.77
CA GLN A 419 29.32 -20.39 -1.77
C GLN A 419 27.79 -20.44 -1.71
N GLU A 420 27.17 -19.58 -0.90
CA GLU A 420 25.72 -19.43 -0.79
C GLU A 420 25.07 -19.16 -2.17
N VAL A 421 25.68 -18.30 -2.99
CA VAL A 421 25.21 -18.00 -4.35
C VAL A 421 25.30 -19.24 -5.26
N LYS A 422 26.35 -20.05 -5.14
CA LYS A 422 26.52 -21.28 -5.93
C LYS A 422 25.51 -22.36 -5.52
N ASP A 423 25.27 -22.52 -4.23
CA ASP A 423 24.42 -23.60 -3.69
C ASP A 423 22.92 -23.37 -3.97
N TYR A 424 22.49 -22.11 -4.06
CA TYR A 424 21.07 -21.73 -4.17
C TYR A 424 20.74 -20.95 -5.44
N SER A 425 21.57 -21.03 -6.48
CA SER A 425 21.41 -20.26 -7.73
C SER A 425 20.15 -20.60 -8.55
N THR A 426 19.43 -21.68 -8.21
CA THR A 426 18.25 -22.14 -8.96
C THR A 426 16.97 -21.35 -8.65
N VAL A 427 16.95 -20.58 -7.56
CA VAL A 427 15.83 -19.70 -7.22
C VAL A 427 16.01 -18.36 -7.96
N PRO A 428 15.01 -17.87 -8.72
CA PRO A 428 15.21 -16.80 -9.72
C PRO A 428 15.52 -15.42 -9.13
N TRP A 429 15.10 -15.17 -7.89
CA TRP A 429 15.28 -13.90 -7.20
C TRP A 429 15.80 -14.10 -5.79
N MET A 430 16.65 -13.19 -5.36
CA MET A 430 17.20 -13.14 -4.01
C MET A 430 17.05 -11.75 -3.40
N VAL A 431 17.22 -11.66 -2.09
CA VAL A 431 17.22 -10.40 -1.36
C VAL A 431 18.52 -10.25 -0.58
N ILE A 432 19.14 -9.09 -0.73
CA ILE A 432 20.22 -8.64 0.15
C ILE A 432 19.59 -7.85 1.29
N SER A 433 19.86 -8.27 2.53
CA SER A 433 19.49 -7.55 3.73
C SER A 433 20.61 -6.59 4.12
N GLY A 434 20.39 -5.29 3.94
CA GLY A 434 21.34 -4.25 4.31
C GLY A 434 21.10 -3.69 5.71
N ASP A 435 21.89 -2.67 6.05
CA ASP A 435 21.68 -1.89 7.25
C ASP A 435 20.57 -0.86 7.06
N SER A 436 20.59 -0.05 6.01
CA SER A 436 19.58 0.98 5.73
C SER A 436 18.72 0.67 4.51
N MET A 437 19.09 -0.34 3.72
CA MET A 437 18.37 -0.71 2.50
C MET A 437 18.38 -2.22 2.26
N ASN A 438 17.23 -2.76 1.87
CA ASN A 438 17.13 -4.11 1.30
C ASN A 438 17.09 -4.03 -0.23
N SER A 439 17.60 -5.04 -0.92
CA SER A 439 17.63 -5.07 -2.40
C SER A 439 17.19 -6.41 -2.95
N MET A 440 16.10 -6.44 -3.72
CA MET A 440 15.64 -7.61 -4.46
C MET A 440 16.22 -7.61 -5.87
N LEU A 441 17.05 -8.60 -6.16
CA LEU A 441 17.83 -8.71 -7.40
C LEU A 441 17.57 -10.05 -8.08
N ARG A 442 17.84 -10.12 -9.39
CA ARG A 442 17.86 -11.41 -10.09
C ARG A 442 19.04 -12.21 -9.60
N THR A 443 18.81 -13.47 -9.21
CA THR A 443 19.88 -14.36 -8.75
C THR A 443 20.93 -14.57 -9.83
N ILE A 444 20.54 -14.61 -11.11
CA ILE A 444 21.49 -14.76 -12.23
C ILE A 444 22.44 -13.57 -12.37
N ASP A 445 22.00 -12.35 -12.09
CA ASP A 445 22.87 -11.16 -12.14
C ASP A 445 23.92 -11.21 -11.03
N VAL A 446 23.52 -11.69 -9.84
CA VAL A 446 24.45 -11.90 -8.72
C VAL A 446 25.41 -13.05 -8.98
N TYR A 447 24.91 -14.18 -9.50
CA TYR A 447 25.70 -15.38 -9.81
C TYR A 447 26.78 -15.13 -10.86
N THR A 448 26.51 -14.26 -11.83
CA THR A 448 27.45 -13.91 -12.91
C THR A 448 28.38 -12.75 -12.56
N ALA A 449 28.14 -12.06 -11.44
CA ALA A 449 28.97 -10.96 -10.96
C ALA A 449 30.04 -11.43 -9.95
N LYS A 450 30.95 -10.52 -9.59
CA LYS A 450 31.86 -10.72 -8.47
C LYS A 450 31.10 -10.44 -7.19
N THR A 451 31.04 -11.38 -6.25
CA THR A 451 30.35 -11.19 -4.97
C THR A 451 30.88 -9.99 -4.17
N GLY A 452 32.18 -9.69 -4.29
CA GLY A 452 32.78 -8.48 -3.74
C GLY A 452 32.14 -7.18 -4.25
N ASP A 453 31.80 -7.10 -5.55
CA ASP A 453 31.11 -5.94 -6.12
C ASP A 453 29.70 -5.80 -5.54
N VAL A 454 28.98 -6.91 -5.40
CA VAL A 454 27.63 -6.94 -4.81
C VAL A 454 27.65 -6.43 -3.36
N ILE A 455 28.60 -6.91 -2.55
CA ILE A 455 28.78 -6.48 -1.16
C ILE A 455 29.15 -4.99 -1.09
N SER A 456 30.09 -4.53 -1.93
CA SER A 456 30.51 -3.14 -1.98
C SER A 456 29.39 -2.20 -2.40
N SER A 457 28.57 -2.59 -3.38
CA SER A 457 27.39 -1.85 -3.84
C SER A 457 26.37 -1.69 -2.72
N ALA A 458 26.01 -2.78 -2.05
CA ALA A 458 25.04 -2.78 -0.97
C ALA A 458 25.51 -1.89 0.20
N ARG A 459 26.79 -1.97 0.58
CA ARG A 459 27.39 -1.08 1.60
C ARG A 459 27.40 0.38 1.17
N TYR A 460 27.69 0.65 -0.10
CA TYR A 460 27.69 2.02 -0.62
C TYR A 460 26.31 2.67 -0.49
N PHE A 461 25.24 1.98 -0.88
CA PHE A 461 23.90 2.56 -0.82
C PHE A 461 23.36 2.66 0.61
N ASP A 462 23.71 1.73 1.51
CA ASP A 462 23.46 1.91 2.95
C ASP A 462 24.09 3.21 3.46
N ASN A 463 25.36 3.45 3.12
CA ASN A 463 26.08 4.66 3.48
C ASN A 463 25.51 5.91 2.80
N ALA A 464 25.07 5.82 1.55
CA ALA A 464 24.46 6.93 0.84
C ALA A 464 23.19 7.42 1.55
N ILE A 465 22.33 6.51 1.99
CA ILE A 465 21.13 6.83 2.78
C ILE A 465 21.51 7.51 4.09
N LYS A 466 22.53 7.02 4.80
CA LYS A 466 23.02 7.65 6.04
C LYS A 466 23.53 9.07 5.80
N VAL A 467 24.36 9.27 4.78
CA VAL A 467 24.86 10.60 4.37
C VAL A 467 23.70 11.53 4.05
N MET A 468 22.70 11.09 3.28
CA MET A 468 21.52 11.90 2.97
C MET A 468 20.72 12.28 4.22
N HIS A 469 20.50 11.35 5.15
CA HIS A 469 19.84 11.62 6.42
C HIS A 469 20.62 12.64 7.26
N ASN A 470 21.93 12.44 7.39
CA ASN A 470 22.82 13.34 8.12
C ASN A 470 22.78 14.74 7.52
N TYR A 471 22.93 14.85 6.20
CA TYR A 471 22.96 16.13 5.49
C TYR A 471 21.66 16.92 5.61
N ARG A 472 20.52 16.26 5.52
CA ARG A 472 19.22 16.92 5.66
C ARG A 472 18.84 17.21 7.11
N GLY A 473 19.58 16.72 8.10
CA GLY A 473 19.25 16.92 9.52
C GLY A 473 18.22 15.95 10.10
N SER A 474 18.10 14.75 9.53
CA SER A 474 17.28 13.67 10.07
C SER A 474 18.15 12.53 10.61
N LYS A 475 17.54 11.60 11.33
CA LYS A 475 18.23 10.43 11.88
C LYS A 475 17.88 9.21 11.04
N TRP A 476 18.89 8.57 10.48
CA TRP A 476 18.71 7.34 9.74
C TRP A 476 18.23 6.23 10.69
N GLU A 477 18.58 6.31 11.98
CA GLU A 477 18.24 5.43 13.10
C GLU A 477 16.74 5.29 13.36
N GLU A 478 15.98 6.32 13.02
CA GLU A 478 14.54 6.40 13.21
C GLU A 478 13.77 6.15 11.90
N ALA A 479 14.47 6.12 10.77
CA ALA A 479 13.88 5.96 9.44
C ALA A 479 13.67 4.49 9.08
N MET A 480 12.54 4.18 8.46
CA MET A 480 12.30 2.87 7.86
C MET A 480 13.41 2.53 6.84
N SER A 481 13.80 1.26 6.77
CA SER A 481 14.75 0.80 5.75
C SER A 481 14.18 1.04 4.35
N GLU A 482 15.02 1.50 3.43
CA GLU A 482 14.66 1.56 2.01
C GLU A 482 14.53 0.13 1.43
N MET A 483 13.80 -0.01 0.33
CA MET A 483 13.71 -1.26 -0.43
C MET A 483 13.88 -0.95 -1.91
N PHE A 484 14.94 -1.49 -2.50
CA PHE A 484 15.16 -1.46 -3.95
C PHE A 484 14.62 -2.74 -4.59
N VAL A 485 13.83 -2.58 -5.65
CA VAL A 485 13.36 -3.71 -6.47
C VAL A 485 13.63 -3.41 -7.93
N SER A 486 14.27 -4.36 -8.62
CA SER A 486 14.34 -4.34 -10.08
C SER A 486 13.24 -5.20 -10.69
N ASP A 487 12.65 -4.78 -11.80
CA ASP A 487 11.57 -5.50 -12.46
C ASP A 487 11.63 -5.40 -13.99
N LEU A 488 11.01 -6.36 -14.70
CA LEU A 488 10.86 -6.40 -16.15
C LEU A 488 10.08 -5.18 -16.67
N GLN A 489 9.05 -4.75 -15.93
CA GLN A 489 8.30 -3.55 -16.24
C GLN A 489 7.87 -2.86 -14.96
N ILE A 490 8.24 -1.60 -14.81
CA ILE A 490 7.87 -0.74 -13.69
C ILE A 490 6.74 0.21 -14.10
N SER A 491 6.15 0.91 -13.12
CA SER A 491 5.00 1.79 -13.35
C SER A 491 5.31 2.97 -14.26
N ALA A 492 6.54 3.51 -14.22
CA ALA A 492 6.98 4.64 -15.03
C ALA A 492 8.52 4.73 -15.19
N GLY A 493 8.96 5.15 -16.39
CA GLY A 493 10.34 5.51 -16.67
C GLY A 493 11.34 4.35 -16.62
N TYR A 494 12.62 4.69 -16.40
CA TYR A 494 13.73 3.74 -16.26
C TYR A 494 14.01 3.35 -14.80
N GLY A 495 13.57 4.21 -13.87
CA GLY A 495 13.53 4.00 -12.43
C GLY A 495 12.71 5.12 -11.78
N HIS A 496 12.08 4.84 -10.64
CA HIS A 496 11.27 5.84 -9.92
C HIS A 496 11.30 5.64 -8.40
N SER A 497 11.02 6.73 -7.69
CA SER A 497 10.87 6.77 -6.23
C SER A 497 9.61 6.07 -5.75
N GLY A 498 9.57 5.72 -4.47
CA GLY A 498 8.48 4.96 -3.87
C GLY A 498 8.99 4.06 -2.73
N TYR A 499 8.11 3.25 -2.18
CA TYR A 499 8.49 2.21 -1.22
C TYR A 499 7.82 0.87 -1.56
N PRO A 500 8.53 -0.04 -2.27
CA PRO A 500 9.91 0.08 -2.75
C PRO A 500 10.11 1.18 -3.79
N TRP A 501 11.34 1.61 -3.95
CA TRP A 501 11.76 2.34 -5.13
C TRP A 501 12.23 1.35 -6.20
N MET A 502 11.94 1.69 -7.45
CA MET A 502 11.90 0.73 -8.55
C MET A 502 12.94 1.07 -9.60
N GLY A 503 13.55 0.03 -10.18
CA GLY A 503 14.39 0.12 -11.36
C GLY A 503 14.04 -0.95 -12.39
N THR A 504 14.45 -0.76 -13.63
CA THR A 504 14.40 -1.84 -14.64
C THR A 504 15.41 -2.95 -14.31
N LEU A 505 15.33 -4.08 -15.03
CA LEU A 505 16.30 -5.18 -14.86
C LEU A 505 17.76 -4.78 -15.07
N ASP A 506 18.03 -3.76 -15.88
CA ASP A 506 19.37 -3.21 -16.06
C ASP A 506 19.93 -2.62 -14.75
N TRP A 507 19.08 -2.09 -13.87
CA TRP A 507 19.52 -1.59 -12.57
C TRP A 507 19.98 -2.75 -11.67
N SER A 508 19.39 -3.93 -11.81
CA SER A 508 19.88 -5.14 -11.12
C SER A 508 21.32 -5.46 -11.53
N ARG A 509 21.62 -5.36 -12.82
CA ARG A 509 22.97 -5.54 -13.36
C ARG A 509 23.92 -4.41 -12.94
N SER A 510 23.50 -3.15 -13.02
CA SER A 510 24.29 -2.00 -12.57
C SER A 510 24.63 -2.07 -11.09
N PHE A 511 23.73 -2.60 -10.26
CA PHE A 511 23.98 -2.82 -8.84
C PHE A 511 25.09 -3.86 -8.62
N THR A 512 25.15 -4.91 -9.42
CA THR A 512 26.10 -6.02 -9.24
C THR A 512 27.48 -5.77 -9.88
N LEU A 513 27.61 -4.77 -10.76
CA LEU A 513 28.87 -4.37 -11.42
C LEU A 513 29.47 -3.09 -10.81
N TRP A 514 29.68 -3.11 -9.49
CA TRP A 514 30.01 -1.91 -8.72
C TRP A 514 31.40 -1.33 -9.01
N SER A 515 32.45 -2.17 -9.10
CA SER A 515 33.81 -1.69 -9.41
C SER A 515 33.89 -0.94 -10.75
N ASP A 516 33.09 -1.34 -11.74
CA ASP A 516 33.01 -0.61 -13.01
C ASP A 516 32.21 0.67 -12.84
N SER A 517 31.09 0.62 -12.11
CA SER A 517 30.24 1.79 -11.82
C SER A 517 31.03 2.94 -11.19
N ILE A 518 31.82 2.67 -10.15
CA ILE A 518 32.59 3.72 -9.45
C ILE A 518 33.64 4.39 -10.33
N ARG A 519 34.20 3.69 -11.33
CA ARG A 519 35.15 4.28 -12.30
C ARG A 519 34.51 5.37 -13.15
N PHE A 520 33.19 5.32 -13.31
CA PHE A 520 32.39 6.28 -14.07
C PHE A 520 31.55 7.21 -13.18
N GLY A 521 31.95 7.39 -11.91
CA GLY A 521 31.25 8.28 -10.97
C GLY A 521 30.09 7.62 -10.21
N GLY A 522 30.05 6.29 -10.16
CA GLY A 522 29.05 5.53 -9.41
C GLY A 522 27.75 5.35 -10.19
N GLN A 523 26.63 5.40 -9.48
CA GLN A 523 25.28 5.24 -10.04
C GLN A 523 24.42 6.47 -9.71
N PRO A 524 24.59 7.59 -10.43
CA PRO A 524 23.89 8.84 -10.11
C PRO A 524 22.37 8.72 -10.20
N GLY A 525 21.85 7.82 -11.06
CA GLY A 525 20.41 7.51 -11.14
C GLY A 525 19.85 6.93 -9.84
N PHE A 526 20.59 6.05 -9.17
CA PHE A 526 20.19 5.43 -7.91
C PHE A 526 20.14 6.48 -6.80
N ALA A 527 21.21 7.27 -6.68
CA ALA A 527 21.27 8.36 -5.70
C ALA A 527 20.22 9.44 -5.97
N ASN A 528 19.89 9.73 -7.23
CA ASN A 528 18.80 10.63 -7.59
C ASN A 528 17.44 10.13 -7.08
N VAL A 529 17.14 8.83 -7.23
CA VAL A 529 15.87 8.21 -6.77
C VAL A 529 15.82 8.13 -5.24
N LEU A 530 16.90 7.71 -4.58
CA LEU A 530 17.01 7.75 -3.11
C LEU A 530 16.82 9.18 -2.58
N GLY A 531 17.42 10.17 -3.26
CA GLY A 531 17.25 11.58 -2.93
C GLY A 531 15.80 12.06 -3.06
N MET A 532 14.99 11.47 -3.95
CA MET A 532 13.55 11.79 -4.04
C MET A 532 12.78 11.29 -2.82
N ASN A 533 13.07 10.08 -2.33
CA ASN A 533 12.49 9.54 -1.11
C ASN A 533 12.90 10.37 0.13
N LEU A 534 14.15 10.84 0.16
CA LEU A 534 14.73 11.57 1.29
C LEU A 534 14.67 13.09 1.16
N GLN A 535 13.92 13.62 0.18
CA GLN A 535 13.87 15.05 -0.10
C GLN A 535 13.43 15.88 1.13
N PRO A 536 14.13 16.97 1.48
CA PRO A 536 13.69 17.91 2.50
C PRO A 536 12.62 18.86 1.92
N TRP A 537 11.34 18.44 1.95
CA TRP A 537 10.23 19.21 1.38
C TRP A 537 10.04 20.59 2.02
N GLU A 538 10.36 20.71 3.30
CA GLU A 538 10.44 21.95 4.08
C GLU A 538 11.43 22.98 3.49
N ALA A 539 12.47 22.52 2.79
CA ALA A 539 13.47 23.37 2.13
C ALA A 539 13.37 23.34 0.59
N THR A 540 12.40 22.61 0.04
CA THR A 540 12.18 22.51 -1.41
C THR A 540 11.42 23.74 -1.87
N LEU A 541 12.13 24.64 -2.57
CA LEU A 541 11.62 25.89 -3.14
C LEU A 541 10.81 25.66 -4.44
N LYS A 542 10.25 26.74 -5.00
CA LYS A 542 9.43 26.70 -6.23
C LYS A 542 10.12 25.91 -7.33
N GLY A 543 9.40 24.96 -7.94
CA GLY A 543 9.96 24.10 -9.00
C GLY A 543 11.10 23.17 -8.55
N GLY A 544 11.40 23.10 -7.25
CA GLY A 544 12.55 22.39 -6.68
C GLY A 544 12.36 20.88 -6.51
N GLY A 545 11.18 20.34 -6.88
CA GLY A 545 10.86 18.92 -6.80
C GLY A 545 11.91 18.00 -7.47
N PRO A 546 12.31 18.24 -8.73
CA PRO A 546 13.40 17.52 -9.40
C PRO A 546 14.81 18.10 -9.15
N VAL A 547 14.94 19.11 -8.28
CA VAL A 547 16.20 19.80 -8.00
C VAL A 547 16.80 19.36 -6.66
N THR A 548 15.99 19.38 -5.60
CA THR A 548 16.48 19.22 -4.21
C THR A 548 16.97 17.79 -3.97
N ASN A 549 16.34 16.79 -4.58
CA ASN A 549 16.82 15.41 -4.59
C ASN A 549 18.21 15.28 -5.24
N ASN A 550 18.50 16.07 -6.29
CA ASN A 550 19.82 16.11 -6.91
C ASN A 550 20.85 16.81 -6.01
N VAL A 551 20.45 17.73 -5.13
CA VAL A 551 21.36 18.29 -4.12
C VAL A 551 21.83 17.21 -3.14
N LEU A 552 20.94 16.29 -2.74
CA LEU A 552 21.31 15.11 -1.94
C LEU A 552 22.25 14.16 -2.70
N ARG A 553 22.11 14.06 -4.02
CA ARG A 553 23.05 13.32 -4.87
C ARG A 553 24.46 13.92 -4.82
N LEU A 554 24.60 15.24 -4.94
CA LEU A 554 25.91 15.91 -4.92
C LEU A 554 26.68 15.59 -3.63
N ILE A 555 26.01 15.64 -2.46
CA ILE A 555 26.71 15.39 -1.19
C ILE A 555 27.16 13.92 -1.06
N VAL A 556 26.42 12.98 -1.63
CA VAL A 556 26.83 11.57 -1.67
C VAL A 556 28.04 11.38 -2.58
N GLU A 557 28.05 12.00 -3.76
CA GLU A 557 29.17 11.99 -4.71
C GLU A 557 30.45 12.57 -4.08
N GLU A 558 30.35 13.72 -3.40
CA GLU A 558 31.49 14.32 -2.69
C GLU A 558 31.96 13.44 -1.52
N THR A 559 31.04 13.00 -0.66
CA THR A 559 31.38 12.37 0.62
C THR A 559 31.88 10.93 0.48
N LEU A 560 31.25 10.15 -0.41
CA LEU A 560 31.52 8.71 -0.55
C LEU A 560 32.41 8.38 -1.75
N LEU A 561 32.38 9.19 -2.82
CA LEU A 561 33.20 8.95 -4.02
C LEU A 561 34.38 9.93 -4.14
N GLY A 562 34.44 10.99 -3.33
CA GLY A 562 35.51 11.99 -3.41
C GLY A 562 35.47 12.83 -4.69
N LEU A 563 34.31 12.91 -5.34
CA LEU A 563 34.12 13.70 -6.56
C LEU A 563 34.02 15.20 -6.24
N LYS A 564 34.12 16.03 -7.28
CA LYS A 564 33.92 17.49 -7.20
C LYS A 564 32.63 17.90 -7.93
N PRO A 565 31.44 17.66 -7.35
CA PRO A 565 30.15 17.68 -8.06
C PRO A 565 29.62 19.09 -8.36
N TYR A 566 30.38 20.13 -8.00
CA TYR A 566 29.98 21.54 -8.06
C TYR A 566 30.49 22.30 -9.29
N GLN A 567 31.32 21.67 -10.14
CA GLN A 567 32.02 22.33 -11.25
C GLN A 567 31.13 22.60 -12.50
N ASP A 568 29.95 21.98 -12.58
CA ASP A 568 29.03 22.14 -13.71
C ASP A 568 28.30 23.50 -13.71
N ASP A 569 27.34 23.66 -14.64
CA ASP A 569 26.43 24.80 -14.77
C ASP A 569 25.95 25.37 -13.42
N LYS A 570 26.00 26.70 -13.34
CA LYS A 570 25.65 27.51 -12.17
C LYS A 570 24.24 28.08 -12.25
N ASP A 571 23.42 27.66 -13.22
CA ASP A 571 22.05 28.13 -13.41
C ASP A 571 21.97 29.65 -13.67
N THR A 572 23.03 30.23 -14.26
CA THR A 572 23.13 31.67 -14.58
C THR A 572 22.20 32.08 -15.72
N GLY A 573 21.75 31.13 -16.54
CA GLY A 573 20.75 31.37 -17.58
C GLY A 573 19.44 31.96 -17.04
N LYS A 574 19.08 31.70 -15.78
CA LYS A 574 17.90 32.30 -15.13
C LYS A 574 18.05 33.79 -14.84
N TRP A 575 19.26 34.33 -14.85
CA TRP A 575 19.52 35.74 -14.62
C TRP A 575 18.96 36.63 -15.74
N GLY A 576 18.65 36.08 -16.92
CA GLY A 576 17.94 36.82 -17.97
C GLY A 576 16.45 37.06 -17.72
N SER A 577 15.85 36.33 -16.77
CA SER A 577 14.42 36.49 -16.43
C SER A 577 14.19 37.66 -15.47
N SER A 578 12.98 38.23 -15.49
CA SER A 578 12.48 39.16 -14.48
C SER A 578 11.56 38.49 -13.44
N GLU A 579 11.23 37.21 -13.62
CA GLU A 579 10.30 36.49 -12.77
C GLU A 579 11.00 35.44 -11.90
N TYR A 580 10.46 35.22 -10.71
CA TYR A 580 10.89 34.12 -9.84
C TYR A 580 10.32 32.79 -10.33
N GLN A 581 11.18 31.94 -10.88
CA GLN A 581 10.84 30.58 -11.29
C GLN A 581 11.41 29.51 -10.35
N GLY A 582 12.01 29.92 -9.23
CA GLY A 582 12.75 29.05 -8.32
C GLY A 582 14.16 28.71 -8.81
N PRO A 583 15.10 28.36 -7.91
CA PRO A 583 16.46 28.00 -8.28
C PRO A 583 16.53 26.61 -8.94
N GLY A 584 17.42 26.45 -9.92
CA GLY A 584 17.82 25.15 -10.47
C GLY A 584 18.97 24.51 -9.67
N LEU A 585 19.46 23.35 -10.11
CA LEU A 585 20.56 22.65 -9.44
C LEU A 585 21.85 23.49 -9.42
N GLY A 586 22.08 24.28 -10.48
CA GLY A 586 23.27 25.12 -10.59
C GLY A 586 23.38 26.20 -9.51
N TYR A 587 22.26 26.73 -9.01
CA TYR A 587 22.27 27.65 -7.86
C TYR A 587 22.89 26.97 -6.62
N TYR A 588 22.50 25.72 -6.33
CA TYR A 588 23.06 24.97 -5.21
C TYR A 588 24.51 24.57 -5.45
N ARG A 589 24.90 24.28 -6.69
CA ARG A 589 26.31 24.06 -7.07
C ARG A 589 27.14 25.30 -6.83
N TYR A 590 26.61 26.47 -7.17
CA TYR A 590 27.32 27.72 -6.98
C TYR A 590 27.51 28.04 -5.50
N LEU A 591 26.47 27.86 -4.67
CA LEU A 591 26.60 27.97 -3.22
C LEU A 591 27.61 26.96 -2.65
N GLY A 592 27.58 25.71 -3.11
CA GLY A 592 28.54 24.67 -2.70
C GLY A 592 29.98 25.00 -3.11
N GLU A 593 30.18 25.53 -4.31
CA GLU A 593 31.50 25.94 -4.79
C GLU A 593 32.03 27.16 -4.03
N LEU A 594 31.18 28.14 -3.69
CA LEU A 594 31.59 29.34 -2.97
C LEU A 594 31.81 29.05 -1.49
N PHE A 595 30.84 28.44 -0.83
CA PHE A 595 30.79 28.32 0.64
C PHE A 595 30.97 26.90 1.16
N GLY A 596 31.02 25.88 0.30
CA GLY A 596 31.05 24.48 0.71
C GLY A 596 29.65 23.92 1.00
N TYR A 597 29.55 22.59 1.11
CA TYR A 597 28.26 21.91 1.35
C TYR A 597 27.60 22.31 2.68
N GLY A 598 28.39 22.77 3.66
CA GLY A 598 27.88 23.17 4.98
C GLY A 598 26.79 24.23 4.91
N LEU A 599 26.88 25.19 3.98
CA LEU A 599 25.90 26.25 3.82
C LEU A 599 24.50 25.70 3.51
N VAL A 600 24.40 24.87 2.48
CA VAL A 600 23.15 24.28 2.02
C VAL A 600 22.63 23.26 3.03
N GLY A 601 23.50 22.41 3.58
CA GLY A 601 23.15 21.43 4.61
C GLY A 601 22.59 22.07 5.89
N ASN A 602 23.20 23.17 6.36
CA ASN A 602 22.70 23.90 7.52
C ASN A 602 21.32 24.51 7.24
N GLY A 603 21.08 24.96 5.99
CA GLY A 603 19.76 25.38 5.51
C GLY A 603 18.70 24.28 5.61
N PHE A 604 19.04 23.05 5.23
CA PHE A 604 18.13 21.90 5.38
C PHE A 604 17.83 21.60 6.85
N ILE A 605 18.84 21.64 7.72
CA ILE A 605 18.65 21.45 9.17
C ILE A 605 17.70 22.50 9.75
N GLU A 606 17.87 23.79 9.42
CA GLU A 606 16.98 24.85 9.93
C GLU A 606 15.56 24.72 9.41
N ALA A 607 15.39 24.43 8.12
CA ALA A 607 14.07 24.20 7.54
C ALA A 607 13.34 23.04 8.23
N ARG A 608 14.04 21.97 8.61
CA ARG A 608 13.45 20.86 9.37
C ARG A 608 13.07 21.24 10.78
N ARG A 609 13.90 22.05 11.43
CA ARG A 609 13.67 22.51 12.79
C ARG A 609 12.47 23.46 12.87
N SER A 610 12.26 24.29 11.85
CA SER A 610 11.20 25.29 11.79
C SER A 610 10.47 25.21 10.43
N PRO A 611 9.68 24.15 10.18
CA PRO A 611 9.10 23.90 8.88
C PRO A 611 8.15 25.00 8.44
N LYS A 612 8.35 25.47 7.21
CA LYS A 612 7.47 26.40 6.50
C LYS A 612 6.85 25.71 5.31
N TRP A 613 5.61 26.06 4.99
CA TRP A 613 4.83 25.33 3.99
C TRP A 613 4.48 26.18 2.77
N SER A 614 4.28 27.49 2.95
CA SER A 614 4.11 28.39 1.80
C SER A 614 5.44 28.68 1.12
N GLU A 615 5.42 28.84 -0.21
CA GLU A 615 6.63 29.18 -0.97
C GLU A 615 7.28 30.48 -0.48
N TRP A 616 6.46 31.48 -0.15
CA TRP A 616 6.93 32.75 0.36
C TRP A 616 7.74 32.60 1.66
N GLU A 617 7.20 31.88 2.64
CA GLU A 617 7.86 31.67 3.93
C GLU A 617 9.11 30.81 3.81
N LYS A 618 9.07 29.76 2.97
CA LYS A 618 10.25 28.93 2.68
C LYS A 618 11.37 29.77 2.09
N THR A 619 11.03 30.65 1.15
CA THR A 619 11.98 31.57 0.52
C THR A 619 12.61 32.50 1.56
N GLN A 620 11.80 33.11 2.44
CA GLN A 620 12.32 34.01 3.48
C GLN A 620 13.24 33.29 4.47
N LEU A 621 12.83 32.11 4.93
CA LEU A 621 13.64 31.29 5.82
C LEU A 621 14.96 30.88 5.15
N TRP A 622 14.88 30.41 3.90
CA TRP A 622 16.05 29.97 3.13
C TRP A 622 17.07 31.10 3.00
N VAL A 623 16.67 32.26 2.50
CA VAL A 623 17.61 33.37 2.27
C VAL A 623 18.17 33.93 3.57
N THR A 624 17.34 34.06 4.61
CA THR A 624 17.80 34.47 5.95
C THR A 624 18.86 33.51 6.49
N THR A 625 18.63 32.20 6.31
CA THR A 625 19.56 31.16 6.75
C THR A 625 20.85 31.22 5.93
N MET A 626 20.77 31.36 4.60
CA MET A 626 21.96 31.48 3.75
C MET A 626 22.83 32.68 4.15
N CYS A 627 22.24 33.85 4.44
CA CYS A 627 22.99 35.01 4.91
C CYS A 627 23.66 34.75 6.26
N THR A 628 22.90 34.23 7.22
CA THR A 628 23.35 34.03 8.61
C THR A 628 24.47 33.00 8.69
N GLU A 629 24.31 31.86 8.01
CA GLU A 629 25.29 30.77 8.00
C GLU A 629 26.56 31.14 7.22
N ALA A 630 26.42 31.89 6.11
CA ALA A 630 27.58 32.40 5.38
C ALA A 630 28.32 33.53 6.13
N GLY A 631 27.64 34.23 7.03
CA GLY A 631 28.16 35.45 7.67
C GLY A 631 28.22 36.66 6.73
N TYR A 632 27.51 36.61 5.60
CA TYR A 632 27.51 37.67 4.59
C TYR A 632 26.08 38.04 4.18
N ASN A 633 25.90 39.29 3.76
CA ASN A 633 24.71 39.71 3.06
C ASN A 633 24.72 39.11 1.64
N LEU A 634 23.91 38.06 1.43
CA LEU A 634 23.74 37.39 0.14
C LEU A 634 22.49 37.86 -0.62
N VAL A 635 21.80 38.92 -0.16
CA VAL A 635 20.63 39.45 -0.90
C VAL A 635 20.97 39.81 -2.35
N PRO A 636 22.09 40.50 -2.65
CA PRO A 636 22.50 40.77 -4.02
C PRO A 636 22.63 39.49 -4.87
N PHE A 637 23.21 38.43 -4.32
CA PHE A 637 23.33 37.13 -4.98
C PHE A 637 21.94 36.55 -5.30
N HIS A 638 21.03 36.49 -4.33
CA HIS A 638 19.69 35.93 -4.53
C HIS A 638 18.81 36.74 -5.50
N LYS A 639 19.02 38.07 -5.59
CA LYS A 639 18.36 38.92 -6.59
C LYS A 639 18.71 38.51 -8.03
N MET A 640 19.86 37.90 -8.27
CA MET A 640 20.21 37.42 -9.62
C MET A 640 19.26 36.30 -10.09
N TRP A 641 18.76 35.47 -9.18
CA TRP A 641 17.72 34.44 -9.42
C TRP A 641 16.29 34.97 -9.17
N ASN A 642 16.12 36.29 -9.05
CA ASN A 642 14.85 36.96 -8.85
C ASN A 642 14.07 36.49 -7.60
N PHE A 643 14.77 36.08 -6.54
CA PHE A 643 14.09 35.66 -5.30
C PHE A 643 13.16 36.77 -4.77
N PRO A 644 11.91 36.45 -4.39
CA PRO A 644 11.01 37.39 -3.76
C PRO A 644 11.39 37.55 -2.28
N LEU A 645 11.74 38.77 -1.86
CA LEU A 645 12.30 39.03 -0.52
C LEU A 645 11.48 40.07 0.24
N SER A 646 11.15 39.75 1.49
CA SER A 646 10.50 40.69 2.40
C SER A 646 11.49 41.77 2.87
N VAL A 647 10.96 42.84 3.46
CA VAL A 647 11.80 43.89 4.08
C VAL A 647 12.57 43.31 5.26
N GLU A 648 11.93 42.48 6.06
CA GLU A 648 12.52 41.84 7.25
C GLU A 648 13.70 40.94 6.89
N THR A 649 13.57 40.08 5.86
CA THR A 649 14.66 39.23 5.37
C THR A 649 15.85 40.08 4.90
N GLN A 650 15.55 41.16 4.17
CA GLN A 650 16.59 42.09 3.71
C GLN A 650 17.29 42.79 4.89
N ASP A 651 16.54 43.23 5.90
CA ASP A 651 17.07 43.92 7.06
C ASP A 651 17.93 43.02 7.96
N VAL A 652 17.62 41.72 8.04
CA VAL A 652 18.49 40.74 8.71
C VAL A 652 19.80 40.61 7.95
N CYS A 653 19.75 40.38 6.63
CA CYS A 653 20.95 40.19 5.82
C CYS A 653 21.81 41.46 5.73
N LYS A 654 21.22 42.66 5.64
CA LYS A 654 21.93 43.95 5.51
C LYS A 654 22.84 44.29 6.70
N ARG A 655 22.63 43.67 7.86
CA ARG A 655 23.50 43.82 9.04
C ARG A 655 24.85 43.11 8.89
N LEU A 656 24.98 42.23 7.90
CA LEU A 656 26.18 41.46 7.61
C LEU A 656 27.03 42.12 6.50
N PRO A 657 28.35 41.88 6.46
CA PRO A 657 29.19 42.38 5.37
C PRO A 657 28.70 41.87 4.01
N CYS A 658 28.69 42.72 2.98
CA CYS A 658 28.26 42.29 1.65
C CYS A 658 29.29 41.36 0.99
N PHE A 659 28.80 40.32 0.32
CA PHE A 659 29.60 39.47 -0.56
C PHE A 659 28.84 39.21 -1.85
N PHE A 660 29.57 39.26 -2.97
CA PHE A 660 29.08 38.76 -4.25
C PHE A 660 30.30 38.36 -5.09
N PRO A 661 30.31 37.18 -5.73
CA PRO A 661 31.49 36.67 -6.43
C PRO A 661 31.90 37.54 -7.63
N ASP A 662 33.19 37.55 -7.96
CA ASP A 662 33.70 38.09 -9.24
C ASP A 662 34.47 36.98 -9.95
N ASP A 663 33.77 36.28 -10.84
CA ASP A 663 34.28 35.07 -11.50
C ASP A 663 33.81 34.98 -12.97
N GLU A 664 34.11 33.86 -13.62
CA GLU A 664 33.75 33.64 -15.02
C GLU A 664 32.24 33.62 -15.28
N TYR A 665 31.41 33.35 -14.27
CA TYR A 665 29.96 33.28 -14.39
C TYR A 665 29.30 34.65 -14.27
N THR A 666 29.90 35.57 -13.51
CA THR A 666 29.39 36.94 -13.34
C THR A 666 29.77 37.87 -14.49
N LYS A 667 30.94 37.68 -15.11
CA LYS A 667 31.47 38.54 -16.19
C LYS A 667 30.51 38.75 -17.38
N PRO A 668 29.80 37.73 -17.90
CA PRO A 668 28.86 37.92 -19.01
C PRO A 668 27.63 38.77 -18.65
N TYR A 669 27.36 38.97 -17.36
CA TYR A 669 26.17 39.66 -16.85
C TYR A 669 26.51 40.96 -16.11
N GLN A 670 27.67 41.57 -16.38
CA GLN A 670 28.21 42.71 -15.63
C GLN A 670 27.20 43.84 -15.45
N SER A 671 26.45 44.23 -16.49
CA SER A 671 25.43 45.29 -16.38
C SER A 671 24.31 44.97 -15.38
N LYS A 672 23.86 43.71 -15.29
CA LYS A 672 22.87 43.29 -14.29
C LYS A 672 23.50 43.24 -12.90
N VAL A 673 24.73 42.74 -12.80
CA VAL A 673 25.50 42.70 -11.55
C VAL A 673 25.67 44.10 -10.98
N ASP A 674 26.13 45.06 -11.78
CA ASP A 674 26.34 46.46 -11.37
C ASP A 674 25.03 47.07 -10.86
N LYS A 675 23.94 46.92 -11.62
CA LYS A 675 22.61 47.40 -11.23
C LYS A 675 22.14 46.81 -9.89
N VAL A 676 22.34 45.51 -9.68
CA VAL A 676 21.96 44.86 -8.42
C VAL A 676 22.82 45.36 -7.27
N LEU A 677 24.11 45.66 -7.49
CA LEU A 677 25.02 46.12 -6.45
C LEU A 677 24.87 47.61 -6.11
N GLU A 678 24.46 48.45 -7.07
CA GLU A 678 24.12 49.87 -6.82
C GLU A 678 23.08 50.03 -5.70
N GLU A 679 22.13 49.09 -5.60
CA GLU A 679 21.09 49.08 -4.56
C GLU A 679 21.63 48.83 -3.13
N PHE A 680 22.88 48.38 -2.98
CA PHE A 680 23.47 47.96 -1.70
C PHE A 680 24.67 48.81 -1.26
N ALA A 681 24.90 49.95 -1.93
CA ALA A 681 25.79 51.04 -1.53
C ALA A 681 26.98 50.63 -0.64
N GLY A 682 27.94 49.89 -1.19
CA GLY A 682 29.14 49.47 -0.47
C GLY A 682 30.01 48.46 -1.22
N ASN A 683 31.31 48.46 -0.94
CA ASN A 683 32.28 47.48 -1.47
C ASN A 683 31.94 46.07 -0.98
N CYS A 684 31.09 45.34 -1.71
CA CYS A 684 30.90 43.91 -1.48
C CYS A 684 32.24 43.19 -1.66
N SER A 685 32.55 42.28 -0.75
CA SER A 685 33.71 41.40 -0.91
C SER A 685 33.55 40.60 -2.20
N ARG A 686 34.61 40.59 -3.01
CA ARG A 686 34.70 39.91 -4.32
C ARG A 686 35.62 38.68 -4.26
N THR A 687 36.40 38.56 -3.18
CA THR A 687 37.40 37.50 -2.99
C THR A 687 36.75 36.24 -2.41
N GLN A 688 37.42 35.09 -2.50
CA GLN A 688 36.89 33.81 -2.01
C GLN A 688 36.36 33.92 -0.56
N PRO A 689 35.07 33.60 -0.32
CA PRO A 689 34.50 33.68 1.00
C PRO A 689 34.98 32.51 1.87
N ARG A 690 34.82 32.65 3.19
CA ARG A 690 35.05 31.56 4.13
C ARG A 690 34.12 30.37 3.81
N LYS A 691 34.66 29.15 3.86
CA LYS A 691 33.86 27.93 3.82
C LYS A 691 33.03 27.77 5.10
N VAL A 692 31.73 27.55 4.92
CA VAL A 692 30.77 27.30 5.99
C VAL A 692 30.95 25.89 6.49
N GLU A 693 31.15 25.77 7.79
CA GLU A 693 31.24 24.49 8.46
C GLU A 693 29.85 23.87 8.58
N PHE A 694 29.72 22.60 8.22
CA PHE A 694 28.48 21.87 8.43
C PHE A 694 28.29 21.61 9.92
N ARG A 695 27.13 22.00 10.48
CA ARG A 695 26.86 21.87 11.92
C ARG A 695 26.58 20.43 12.37
N GLY A 696 26.23 19.56 11.43
CA GLY A 696 26.06 18.12 11.68
C GLY A 696 27.35 17.34 11.45
N ASP A 697 27.30 16.05 11.76
CA ASP A 697 28.32 15.10 11.33
C ASP A 697 27.85 14.39 10.06
N ILE A 698 28.40 14.79 8.91
CA ILE A 698 28.02 14.23 7.60
C ILE A 698 28.37 12.74 7.49
N LYS A 699 29.42 12.28 8.20
CA LYS A 699 29.90 10.90 8.18
C LYS A 699 29.42 10.08 9.38
N ARG A 700 28.49 10.60 10.20
CA ARG A 700 27.90 9.87 11.32
C ARG A 700 27.41 8.51 10.85
N ASP A 701 27.94 7.46 11.48
CA ASP A 701 27.61 6.04 11.23
C ASP A 701 27.86 5.52 9.81
N VAL A 702 28.61 6.26 8.99
CA VAL A 702 29.11 5.73 7.72
C VAL A 702 30.07 4.58 8.02
N ASN A 703 29.89 3.45 7.35
CA ASN A 703 30.60 2.18 7.56
C ASN A 703 30.29 1.46 8.88
N THR A 704 29.41 1.98 9.74
CA THR A 704 28.88 1.19 10.85
C THR A 704 27.71 0.34 10.34
N VAL A 705 27.42 -0.75 11.03
CA VAL A 705 26.23 -1.58 10.77
C VAL A 705 25.50 -1.81 12.08
N ARG A 706 24.16 -1.80 12.07
CA ARG A 706 23.38 -2.16 13.25
C ARG A 706 23.59 -3.62 13.63
N PRO A 707 23.27 -3.99 14.89
CA PRO A 707 23.14 -5.39 15.26
C PRO A 707 22.24 -6.15 14.28
N GLN A 708 22.61 -7.40 14.02
CA GLN A 708 21.76 -8.34 13.28
C GLN A 708 20.41 -8.47 13.99
N ASN A 709 19.34 -8.37 13.21
CA ASN A 709 17.96 -8.40 13.71
C ASN A 709 17.11 -9.49 13.05
N ILE A 710 17.66 -10.23 12.09
CA ILE A 710 17.02 -11.35 11.39
C ILE A 710 17.92 -12.58 11.54
N PHE A 711 17.39 -13.66 12.11
CA PHE A 711 18.09 -14.92 12.31
C PHE A 711 17.33 -16.04 11.61
N LEU A 712 17.96 -16.69 10.64
CA LEU A 712 17.35 -17.74 9.82
C LEU A 712 18.01 -19.09 10.13
N THR A 713 17.19 -20.09 10.46
CA THR A 713 17.62 -21.49 10.64
C THR A 713 16.89 -22.36 9.63
N PHE A 714 17.63 -22.94 8.69
CA PHE A 714 17.08 -23.84 7.67
C PHE A 714 17.08 -25.28 8.17
N GLU A 715 16.02 -26.01 7.85
CA GLU A 715 15.78 -27.40 8.26
C GLU A 715 15.64 -28.36 7.06
#